data_AF-A0A351WZE0-F1
#
_entry.id   AF-A0A351WZE0-F1
#
_cell.length_a   1.000
_cell.length_b   1.000
_cell.length_c   1.000
_cell.angle_alpha   90.00
_cell.angle_beta   90.00
_cell.angle_gamma   90.00
#
_symmetry.space_group_name_H-M   'P 1'
#
loop_
_entity.id
_entity.type
_entity.pdbx_description
1 polymer ?
#
loop_
_entity_poly.entity_id
_entity_poly.type
_entity_poly.pdbx_seq_one_letter_code
_entity_poly.pdbx_strand_id
1 'polypeptide(L)'
;MQRNLRRISSWSAGAVSLALALAFAAVAQGAPQYAMDCTSCHTMPPTDSKPPKATKKDPFTGAVPGNHETHAGGDAASCVSCHGTAVTSNSHRNKSIELQPGIGYSLGFANQTSVPLNPLGTCATVSCHSDGKGNYRATPAWGSTAPADCTTCHDAAPASGNHNVPGSKHATYYGTGVNSCSVCHSDHAGEPKPFAHATSSRGIQVRFASGGGFDGSQCSALYCHSNGQGTPVSVFWTGSLPADCSGCHGNAATGGLSGKHAKHVNNGKLGSSYGCVECHADTVDGDFNVSQTANHVNVMINYSGTKAGRLAGTCSTVYCHSDGKGNMKTLAADSWANGSFPDCRGCHGSDASPDFTASAAGEPNYVSGPAGSDTANSHKKHVGTAGASTCVDCHSTTTTNGTTLIGATHTNRVIDVAPSVAKPFDVNGKTCSNISCHKGGTIIASAPAAIWGGTLDCAGCHGDAATLNTLAHRAHLTTGSRCDSCHSATATDNTTLQAGGPHIDYGVQVAGSSITSFDASKNCATTCHMSATPNWAVPSSGACGTCHAALANDPGPLKLITSVAHDAHYTAAYGPLLSTTSAASCSECHTPSNALSHVNGGIDLKAGASSNGLCLDCHKQTTNWASPSVTCQSCHTGALSVIGGVTAADKTLDATKGHGAFAVGCSACHDGSGAHISGVLGDNNRILGGLAGDAQCNSCHNDSGKVTARSLNMQVHDGMANSCGACHDAHGTQNSFMVATTMAGRKVNYNGANFVNAQGTGVCQACHTSTGYYLAGGGLEATHPTEGCLTSNCHPHNTAGGVAFAPSGDCDSCHGYPPMPRNVAGLTFGTMGNWTSAKFESYSGGGGAHAVAAHVTKDAKASDGWTNCTMCHVEGAAAHAKALPVKNHIENVSVKLDQQYRLSDEAFMAYTGAKLVTGANQTGSCFNVNCHFRQTQPWSTEK
;
A
#
# COMPACT_ATOMS: atom_id res chain seq x y z
N MET A 1 -66.63 73.40 -10.30
CA MET A 1 -67.90 74.10 -10.55
C MET A 1 -67.64 75.15 -11.63
N GLN A 2 -67.92 74.81 -12.90
CA GLN A 2 -69.07 75.29 -13.71
C GLN A 2 -69.01 76.82 -13.97
N ARG A 3 -68.55 77.27 -15.14
CA ARG A 3 -69.28 77.44 -16.43
C ARG A 3 -70.21 78.67 -16.47
N ASN A 4 -69.74 79.67 -17.22
CA ASN A 4 -70.42 80.60 -18.15
C ASN A 4 -71.95 80.57 -18.27
N LEU A 5 -72.56 81.76 -18.40
CA LEU A 5 -73.73 82.18 -19.23
C LEU A 5 -73.94 83.70 -18.95
N ARG A 6 -73.69 84.70 -19.82
CA ARG A 6 -74.24 85.11 -21.14
C ARG A 6 -75.78 85.20 -21.22
N ARG A 7 -76.26 86.37 -21.71
CA ARG A 7 -77.48 86.71 -22.51
C ARG A 7 -78.61 87.48 -21.79
N ILE A 8 -79.40 88.42 -22.34
CA ILE A 8 -79.53 89.14 -23.65
C ILE A 8 -80.68 90.20 -23.54
N SER A 9 -80.54 91.33 -24.26
CA SER A 9 -81.52 92.23 -24.96
C SER A 9 -82.79 92.86 -24.32
N SER A 10 -83.05 94.13 -24.68
CA SER A 10 -84.14 94.59 -25.59
C SER A 10 -84.09 96.15 -25.76
N TRP A 11 -83.78 96.69 -26.95
CA TRP A 11 -84.71 97.21 -28.00
C TRP A 11 -85.41 98.53 -27.59
N SER A 12 -84.97 99.73 -28.01
CA SER A 12 -85.05 100.39 -29.33
C SER A 12 -86.34 101.21 -29.57
N ALA A 13 -86.21 102.54 -29.60
CA ALA A 13 -86.92 103.55 -30.42
C ALA A 13 -86.83 104.89 -29.68
N GLY A 14 -86.38 106.02 -30.23
CA GLY A 14 -86.28 106.39 -31.64
C GLY A 14 -86.94 107.75 -31.82
N ALA A 15 -86.10 108.78 -31.93
CA ALA A 15 -86.34 110.06 -32.60
C ALA A 15 -87.31 111.07 -31.97
N VAL A 16 -86.74 112.06 -31.26
CA VAL A 16 -86.94 113.49 -31.55
C VAL A 16 -85.62 114.19 -31.13
N SER A 17 -84.52 114.03 -31.87
CA SER A 17 -84.15 114.81 -33.06
C SER A 17 -84.32 116.33 -32.85
N LEU A 18 -83.19 117.04 -32.82
CA LEU A 18 -83.02 118.45 -33.21
C LEU A 18 -82.95 119.58 -32.16
N ALA A 19 -82.76 119.32 -30.85
CA ALA A 19 -82.61 120.43 -29.88
C ALA A 19 -81.45 120.33 -28.87
N LEU A 20 -80.56 119.32 -28.98
CA LEU A 20 -79.42 119.16 -28.06
C LEU A 20 -78.07 119.08 -28.81
N ALA A 21 -77.86 120.02 -29.74
CA ALA A 21 -76.63 120.19 -30.52
C ALA A 21 -75.91 121.51 -30.15
N LEU A 22 -75.75 121.79 -28.85
CA LEU A 22 -75.17 123.03 -28.32
C LEU A 22 -74.21 122.77 -27.12
N ALA A 23 -73.39 121.72 -27.20
CA ALA A 23 -72.35 121.45 -26.19
C ALA A 23 -71.09 120.73 -26.72
N PHE A 24 -70.70 120.93 -27.98
CA PHE A 24 -69.40 120.47 -28.50
C PHE A 24 -68.82 121.50 -29.49
N ALA A 25 -68.25 122.59 -28.96
CA ALA A 25 -67.21 123.32 -29.67
C ALA A 25 -65.86 122.78 -29.17
N ALA A 26 -65.41 121.70 -29.79
CA ALA A 26 -64.06 121.19 -29.62
C ALA A 26 -63.08 122.29 -30.09
N VAL A 27 -62.16 122.66 -29.21
CA VAL A 27 -60.99 123.44 -29.58
C VAL A 27 -60.16 122.54 -30.50
N ALA A 28 -60.14 122.86 -31.79
CA ALA A 28 -59.23 122.26 -32.74
C ALA A 28 -57.79 122.69 -32.41
N GLN A 29 -57.11 121.91 -31.57
CA GLN A 29 -55.65 121.93 -31.52
C GLN A 29 -55.16 121.12 -32.71
N GLY A 30 -54.47 121.80 -33.64
CA GLY A 30 -53.84 121.13 -34.78
C GLY A 30 -52.96 119.97 -34.30
N ALA A 31 -53.15 118.80 -34.90
CA ALA A 31 -52.29 117.65 -34.64
C ALA A 31 -50.83 118.04 -34.90
N PRO A 32 -49.86 117.73 -34.01
CA PRO A 32 -48.46 117.93 -34.32
C PRO A 32 -48.12 117.09 -35.55
N GLN A 33 -47.78 117.75 -36.66
CA GLN A 33 -47.25 117.08 -37.83
C GLN A 33 -45.84 116.58 -37.48
N TYR A 34 -45.72 115.26 -37.30
CA TYR A 34 -44.55 114.45 -36.90
C TYR A 34 -44.17 114.48 -35.41
N ALA A 35 -44.58 113.44 -34.69
CA ALA A 35 -43.87 113.03 -33.47
C ALA A 35 -42.50 112.46 -33.88
N MET A 36 -41.43 113.26 -33.73
CA MET A 36 -40.07 112.76 -33.93
C MET A 36 -39.68 111.84 -32.77
N ASP A 37 -39.53 110.56 -33.07
CA ASP A 37 -38.94 109.55 -32.18
C ASP A 37 -37.46 109.30 -32.52
N CYS A 38 -36.80 108.42 -31.77
CA CYS A 38 -35.38 108.10 -32.00
C CYS A 38 -35.12 107.61 -33.43
N THR A 39 -36.08 106.85 -34.01
CA THR A 39 -35.99 106.27 -35.36
C THR A 39 -36.05 107.31 -36.47
N SER A 40 -36.55 108.51 -36.14
CA SER A 40 -36.61 109.64 -37.06
C SER A 40 -35.23 110.23 -37.38
N CYS A 41 -34.19 109.90 -36.61
CA CYS A 41 -32.82 110.41 -36.82
C CYS A 41 -31.77 109.29 -36.97
N HIS A 42 -31.95 108.15 -36.31
CA HIS A 42 -31.00 107.03 -36.28
C HIS A 42 -31.74 105.69 -36.06
N THR A 43 -31.17 104.57 -36.52
CA THR A 43 -31.64 103.24 -36.13
C THR A 43 -31.27 102.94 -34.67
N MET A 44 -32.01 102.03 -34.00
CA MET A 44 -31.68 101.55 -32.66
C MET A 44 -31.40 100.04 -32.69
N PRO A 45 -30.18 99.57 -32.28
CA PRO A 45 -29.01 100.39 -31.94
C PRO A 45 -28.52 101.23 -33.13
N PRO A 46 -27.73 102.30 -32.90
CA PRO A 46 -27.07 103.02 -33.98
C PRO A 46 -26.25 102.03 -34.82
N THR A 47 -26.49 102.02 -36.13
CA THR A 47 -25.67 101.21 -37.04
C THR A 47 -24.30 101.82 -37.23
N ASP A 48 -23.31 100.98 -37.48
CA ASP A 48 -21.94 101.43 -37.69
C ASP A 48 -21.67 101.77 -39.17
N SER A 49 -20.95 102.87 -39.42
CA SER A 49 -20.60 103.28 -40.78
C SER A 49 -19.69 102.24 -41.45
N LYS A 50 -20.09 101.72 -42.62
CA LYS A 50 -19.29 100.76 -43.40
C LYS A 50 -18.36 101.46 -44.41
N PRO A 51 -17.24 100.82 -44.85
CA PRO A 51 -16.36 101.38 -45.87
C PRO A 51 -17.11 101.72 -47.18
N PRO A 52 -16.75 102.82 -47.88
CA PRO A 52 -15.64 103.75 -47.62
C PRO A 52 -16.00 104.89 -46.63
N LYS A 53 -17.22 104.90 -46.07
CA LYS A 53 -17.70 105.96 -45.18
C LYS A 53 -17.40 105.69 -43.69
N ALA A 54 -16.66 104.64 -43.36
CA ALA A 54 -16.36 104.22 -41.98
C ALA A 54 -15.73 105.31 -41.10
N THR A 55 -15.19 106.37 -41.69
CA THR A 55 -14.59 107.51 -40.98
C THR A 55 -15.54 108.69 -40.77
N LYS A 56 -16.80 108.61 -41.21
CA LYS A 56 -17.81 109.68 -41.06
C LYS A 56 -19.23 109.16 -40.85
N LYS A 57 -20.12 110.00 -40.32
CA LYS A 57 -21.56 109.68 -40.24
C LYS A 57 -22.08 109.47 -41.67
N ASP A 58 -22.79 108.38 -41.92
CA ASP A 58 -23.49 108.20 -43.20
C ASP A 58 -24.77 109.04 -43.18
N PRO A 59 -24.87 110.12 -43.99
CA PRO A 59 -26.02 111.01 -43.98
C PRO A 59 -27.31 110.34 -44.48
N PHE A 60 -27.23 109.18 -45.16
CA PHE A 60 -28.40 108.50 -45.72
C PHE A 60 -29.01 107.46 -44.77
N THR A 61 -28.18 106.81 -43.95
CA THR A 61 -28.65 105.77 -43.01
C THR A 61 -28.62 106.24 -41.56
N GLY A 62 -27.97 107.38 -41.28
CA GLY A 62 -27.70 107.83 -39.92
C GLY A 62 -26.59 107.01 -39.23
N ALA A 63 -25.94 106.07 -39.92
CA ALA A 63 -24.88 105.26 -39.31
C ALA A 63 -23.71 106.13 -38.83
N VAL A 64 -23.09 105.78 -37.70
CA VAL A 64 -21.98 106.52 -37.10
C VAL A 64 -20.71 105.66 -37.07
N PRO A 65 -19.50 106.23 -37.21
CA PRO A 65 -18.25 105.49 -37.05
C PRO A 65 -18.12 104.86 -35.66
N GLY A 66 -17.81 103.58 -35.60
CA GLY A 66 -17.66 102.85 -34.35
C GLY A 66 -17.97 101.36 -34.47
N ASN A 67 -18.25 100.75 -33.33
CA ASN A 67 -18.73 99.37 -33.18
C ASN A 67 -19.91 99.32 -32.20
N HIS A 68 -20.86 100.25 -32.33
CA HIS A 68 -22.05 100.34 -31.49
C HIS A 68 -22.94 99.09 -31.64
N GLU A 69 -22.99 98.46 -32.81
CA GLU A 69 -23.77 97.25 -33.04
C GLU A 69 -23.29 96.06 -32.16
N THR A 70 -22.02 96.07 -31.75
CA THR A 70 -21.45 95.03 -30.87
C THR A 70 -21.55 95.37 -29.39
N HIS A 71 -21.82 96.63 -29.02
CA HIS A 71 -21.80 97.11 -27.64
C HIS A 71 -23.16 97.57 -27.11
N ALA A 72 -24.07 98.01 -27.98
CA ALA A 72 -25.39 98.51 -27.63
C ALA A 72 -26.50 97.50 -27.97
N GLY A 73 -27.59 97.57 -27.21
CA GLY A 73 -28.81 96.81 -27.44
C GLY A 73 -29.83 97.58 -28.29
N GLY A 74 -30.97 96.96 -28.59
CA GLY A 74 -32.05 97.56 -29.40
C GLY A 74 -32.83 98.70 -28.74
N ASP A 75 -32.50 99.06 -27.49
CA ASP A 75 -33.19 100.08 -26.72
C ASP A 75 -32.24 101.21 -26.28
N ALA A 76 -32.81 102.38 -26.00
CA ALA A 76 -32.05 103.55 -25.57
C ALA A 76 -31.43 103.40 -24.17
N ALA A 77 -31.94 102.48 -23.33
CA ALA A 77 -31.40 102.25 -22.01
C ALA A 77 -30.01 101.61 -22.07
N SER A 78 -29.75 100.77 -23.08
CA SER A 78 -28.43 100.18 -23.33
C SER A 78 -27.33 101.21 -23.59
N CYS A 79 -27.68 102.39 -24.10
CA CYS A 79 -26.74 103.50 -24.36
C CYS A 79 -26.37 104.27 -23.08
N VAL A 80 -27.18 104.18 -22.01
CA VAL A 80 -26.99 104.94 -20.76
C VAL A 80 -25.67 104.59 -20.09
N SER A 81 -25.25 103.33 -20.16
CA SER A 81 -23.98 102.87 -19.59
C SER A 81 -22.76 103.58 -20.20
N CYS A 82 -22.87 104.05 -21.44
CA CYS A 82 -21.79 104.75 -22.15
C CYS A 82 -21.97 106.26 -22.18
N HIS A 83 -23.21 106.75 -22.32
CA HIS A 83 -23.51 108.16 -22.60
C HIS A 83 -24.27 108.89 -21.48
N GLY A 84 -24.85 108.16 -20.53
CA GLY A 84 -25.68 108.70 -19.47
C GLY A 84 -27.15 108.80 -19.84
N THR A 85 -27.96 109.19 -18.86
CA THR A 85 -29.42 109.21 -19.00
C THR A 85 -29.91 110.22 -20.03
N ALA A 86 -29.12 111.26 -20.36
CA ALA A 86 -29.46 112.27 -21.37
C ALA A 86 -29.75 111.66 -22.76
N VAL A 87 -29.10 110.54 -23.10
CA VAL A 87 -29.27 109.83 -24.39
C VAL A 87 -30.66 109.21 -24.58
N THR A 88 -31.42 109.02 -23.50
CA THR A 88 -32.77 108.44 -23.54
C THR A 88 -33.86 109.43 -23.92
N SER A 89 -33.50 110.68 -24.19
CA SER A 89 -34.43 111.77 -24.51
C SER A 89 -34.02 112.51 -25.78
N ASN A 90 -34.95 113.25 -26.38
CA ASN A 90 -34.68 114.12 -27.55
C ASN A 90 -33.78 115.34 -27.23
N SER A 91 -33.26 115.46 -25.99
CA SER A 91 -32.45 116.59 -25.51
C SER A 91 -30.99 116.55 -25.96
N HIS A 92 -30.47 115.38 -26.40
CA HIS A 92 -29.10 115.22 -26.92
C HIS A 92 -28.86 115.87 -28.31
N ARG A 93 -29.85 116.60 -28.85
CA ARG A 93 -29.75 117.42 -30.07
C ARG A 93 -28.95 118.72 -29.89
N ASN A 94 -28.20 118.86 -28.80
CA ASN A 94 -27.38 120.02 -28.45
C ASN A 94 -26.02 120.03 -29.18
N LYS A 95 -25.85 119.23 -30.24
CA LYS A 95 -24.62 119.03 -31.04
C LYS A 95 -23.50 118.26 -30.34
N SER A 96 -23.73 117.78 -29.12
CA SER A 96 -22.75 117.01 -28.36
C SER A 96 -23.33 115.69 -27.84
N ILE A 97 -22.56 114.60 -27.97
CA ILE A 97 -22.86 113.32 -27.33
C ILE A 97 -21.81 113.14 -26.23
N GLU A 98 -22.26 113.16 -24.97
CA GLU A 98 -21.39 113.01 -23.80
C GLU A 98 -21.10 111.53 -23.53
N LEU A 99 -19.91 111.24 -22.98
CA LEU A 99 -19.56 109.93 -22.44
C LEU A 99 -19.60 110.01 -20.91
N GLN A 100 -20.06 108.94 -20.26
CA GLN A 100 -20.11 108.87 -18.80
C GLN A 100 -18.70 108.97 -18.18
N PRO A 101 -18.54 109.72 -17.07
CA PRO A 101 -17.33 109.68 -16.26
C PRO A 101 -16.99 108.24 -15.84
N GLY A 102 -15.71 107.86 -15.90
CA GLY A 102 -15.24 106.53 -15.45
C GLY A 102 -15.05 105.47 -16.53
N ILE A 103 -15.35 105.76 -17.80
CA ILE A 103 -15.05 104.85 -18.93
C ILE A 103 -13.59 104.94 -19.39
N GLY A 104 -12.93 106.07 -19.13
CA GLY A 104 -11.51 106.26 -19.43
C GLY A 104 -11.22 106.29 -20.93
N TYR A 105 -12.10 106.95 -21.70
CA TYR A 105 -11.94 107.10 -23.16
C TYR A 105 -10.81 108.09 -23.49
N SER A 106 -9.80 107.63 -24.22
CA SER A 106 -8.51 108.32 -24.35
C SER A 106 -8.55 109.66 -25.09
N LEU A 107 -9.58 109.91 -25.91
CA LEU A 107 -9.71 111.16 -26.67
C LEU A 107 -10.59 112.23 -25.97
N GLY A 108 -11.19 111.92 -24.81
CA GLY A 108 -12.07 112.85 -24.09
C GLY A 108 -13.37 113.21 -24.83
N PHE A 109 -14.05 114.28 -24.39
CA PHE A 109 -15.29 114.78 -24.98
C PHE A 109 -15.04 115.49 -26.33
N ALA A 110 -15.69 115.03 -27.41
CA ALA A 110 -15.58 115.62 -28.74
C ALA A 110 -16.93 116.23 -29.19
N ASN A 111 -16.99 117.56 -29.31
CA ASN A 111 -18.15 118.28 -29.83
C ASN A 111 -18.10 118.32 -31.38
N GLN A 112 -18.63 117.32 -32.08
CA GLN A 112 -18.50 117.23 -33.54
C GLN A 112 -19.80 116.77 -34.23
N THR A 113 -20.27 117.55 -35.21
CA THR A 113 -21.51 117.33 -35.95
C THR A 113 -21.38 116.56 -37.27
N SER A 114 -20.21 116.03 -37.68
CA SER A 114 -20.16 115.21 -38.92
C SER A 114 -18.85 114.47 -39.28
N VAL A 115 -17.70 114.75 -38.66
CA VAL A 115 -16.41 114.07 -38.99
C VAL A 115 -15.66 113.67 -37.71
N PRO A 116 -15.76 112.42 -37.23
CA PRO A 116 -15.03 111.96 -36.05
C PRO A 116 -13.52 111.80 -36.30
N LEU A 117 -12.75 111.80 -35.21
CA LEU A 117 -11.30 111.55 -35.21
C LEU A 117 -10.99 110.13 -35.72
N ASN A 118 -9.97 110.00 -36.56
CA ASN A 118 -9.49 108.72 -37.06
C ASN A 118 -7.97 108.59 -36.82
N PRO A 119 -7.51 107.60 -36.03
CA PRO A 119 -8.30 106.56 -35.35
C PRO A 119 -9.12 107.10 -34.17
N LEU A 120 -10.18 106.38 -33.81
CA LEU A 120 -10.98 106.64 -32.61
C LEU A 120 -10.21 106.23 -31.34
N GLY A 121 -10.70 106.62 -30.16
CA GLY A 121 -10.01 106.44 -28.88
C GLY A 121 -10.13 105.03 -28.30
N THR A 122 -9.43 104.79 -27.20
CA THR A 122 -9.42 103.52 -26.44
C THR A 122 -10.07 103.73 -25.08
N CYS A 123 -10.65 102.70 -24.48
CA CYS A 123 -11.19 102.71 -23.12
C CYS A 123 -10.17 102.07 -22.17
N ALA A 124 -9.99 102.64 -20.97
CA ALA A 124 -8.97 102.17 -20.03
C ALA A 124 -9.50 101.80 -18.63
N THR A 125 -10.71 102.23 -18.25
CA THR A 125 -11.21 102.07 -16.87
C THR A 125 -12.61 101.46 -16.79
N VAL A 126 -13.17 101.01 -17.90
CA VAL A 126 -14.49 100.38 -17.91
C VAL A 126 -14.41 98.93 -17.41
N SER A 127 -15.26 98.58 -16.44
CA SER A 127 -15.27 97.25 -15.80
C SER A 127 -15.51 96.09 -16.77
N CYS A 128 -16.16 96.36 -17.91
CA CYS A 128 -16.38 95.37 -18.96
C CYS A 128 -15.13 95.00 -19.76
N HIS A 129 -14.02 95.72 -19.58
CA HIS A 129 -12.70 95.40 -20.15
C HIS A 129 -11.68 95.09 -19.05
N SER A 130 -12.14 94.42 -18.00
CA SER A 130 -11.27 93.88 -16.94
C SER A 130 -11.01 92.39 -17.12
N ASP A 131 -9.97 91.89 -16.46
CA ASP A 131 -9.64 90.47 -16.38
C ASP A 131 -10.50 89.66 -15.40
N GLY A 132 -11.56 90.26 -14.86
CA GLY A 132 -12.39 89.65 -13.82
C GLY A 132 -11.73 89.53 -12.45
N LYS A 133 -10.42 89.83 -12.32
CA LYS A 133 -9.67 89.91 -11.05
C LYS A 133 -9.52 91.34 -10.54
N GLY A 134 -10.12 92.31 -11.24
CA GLY A 134 -10.06 93.73 -10.91
C GLY A 134 -8.96 94.51 -11.64
N ASN A 135 -8.23 93.90 -12.58
CA ASN A 135 -7.26 94.59 -13.42
C ASN A 135 -7.90 95.01 -14.75
N TYR A 136 -7.88 96.30 -15.05
CA TYR A 136 -8.39 96.84 -16.32
C TYR A 136 -7.35 96.66 -17.44
N ARG A 137 -7.83 96.30 -18.64
CA ARG A 137 -6.97 96.14 -19.83
C ARG A 137 -7.22 97.24 -20.84
N ALA A 138 -6.15 97.71 -21.47
CA ALA A 138 -6.24 98.69 -22.54
C ALA A 138 -6.98 98.09 -23.73
N THR A 139 -8.06 98.72 -24.16
CA THR A 139 -8.82 98.22 -25.32
C THR A 139 -8.17 98.59 -26.64
N PRO A 140 -8.50 97.87 -27.73
CA PRO A 140 -8.36 98.40 -29.07
C PRO A 140 -9.08 99.74 -29.25
N ALA A 141 -8.70 100.48 -30.29
CA ALA A 141 -9.40 101.71 -30.69
C ALA A 141 -10.88 101.40 -31.01
N TRP A 142 -11.79 102.25 -30.58
CA TRP A 142 -13.23 102.09 -30.83
C TRP A 142 -13.49 101.95 -32.34
N GLY A 143 -14.36 101.00 -32.72
CA GLY A 143 -14.59 100.69 -34.13
C GLY A 143 -13.55 99.79 -34.81
N SER A 144 -12.50 99.34 -34.11
CA SER A 144 -11.65 98.26 -34.63
C SER A 144 -12.32 96.89 -34.50
N THR A 145 -11.83 95.91 -35.25
CA THR A 145 -12.23 94.51 -35.12
C THR A 145 -11.97 94.00 -33.69
N ALA A 146 -12.92 93.24 -33.12
CA ALA A 146 -12.75 92.62 -31.82
C ALA A 146 -11.62 91.57 -31.84
N PRO A 147 -10.86 91.40 -30.74
CA PRO A 147 -9.88 90.32 -30.61
C PRO A 147 -10.57 88.94 -30.76
N ALA A 148 -9.88 87.97 -31.37
CA ALA A 148 -10.38 86.60 -31.49
C ALA A 148 -9.95 85.69 -30.32
N ASP A 149 -9.04 86.17 -29.45
CA ASP A 149 -8.45 85.38 -28.37
C ASP A 149 -8.83 85.91 -26.98
N CYS A 150 -9.30 84.99 -26.13
CA CYS A 150 -9.71 85.23 -24.74
C CYS A 150 -8.54 85.66 -23.84
N THR A 151 -7.29 85.29 -24.20
CA THR A 151 -6.08 85.65 -23.44
C THR A 151 -5.79 87.15 -23.43
N THR A 152 -6.42 87.89 -24.36
CA THR A 152 -6.39 89.35 -24.39
C THR A 152 -7.04 89.94 -23.14
N CYS A 153 -8.02 89.24 -22.55
CA CYS A 153 -8.84 89.74 -21.44
C CYS A 153 -8.50 89.10 -20.10
N HIS A 154 -8.16 87.82 -20.02
CA HIS A 154 -7.75 87.16 -18.77
C HIS A 154 -6.59 86.18 -19.01
N ASP A 155 -5.92 85.74 -17.94
CA ASP A 155 -4.84 84.76 -18.08
C ASP A 155 -5.38 83.43 -18.61
N ALA A 156 -4.63 82.78 -19.51
CA ALA A 156 -4.97 81.46 -20.02
C ALA A 156 -5.09 80.42 -18.88
N ALA A 157 -5.91 79.39 -19.09
CA ALA A 157 -5.95 78.23 -18.20
C ALA A 157 -4.52 77.68 -17.96
N PRO A 158 -4.22 77.11 -16.78
CA PRO A 158 -2.90 76.56 -16.50
C PRO A 158 -2.48 75.56 -17.58
N ALA A 159 -1.25 75.68 -18.09
CA ALA A 159 -0.72 74.75 -19.11
C ALA A 159 -0.74 73.29 -18.66
N SER A 160 -0.72 73.08 -17.34
CA SER A 160 -0.84 71.76 -16.71
C SER A 160 -2.24 71.16 -16.80
N GLY A 161 -3.27 71.87 -17.29
CA GLY A 161 -4.67 71.44 -17.29
C GLY A 161 -5.27 71.23 -15.89
N ASN A 162 -4.60 71.73 -14.85
CA ASN A 162 -4.90 71.46 -13.46
C ASN A 162 -4.91 72.75 -12.63
N HIS A 163 -5.75 72.79 -11.60
CA HIS A 163 -5.63 73.80 -10.55
C HIS A 163 -4.32 73.56 -9.77
N ASN A 164 -3.75 74.62 -9.18
CA ASN A 164 -2.47 74.55 -8.46
C ASN A 164 -2.60 73.90 -7.07
N VAL A 165 -3.08 72.65 -7.03
CA VAL A 165 -3.26 71.84 -5.83
C VAL A 165 -2.57 70.48 -6.00
N PRO A 166 -1.83 70.00 -4.98
CA PRO A 166 -1.22 68.67 -5.01
C PRO A 166 -2.28 67.59 -5.25
N GLY A 167 -2.03 66.70 -6.20
CA GLY A 167 -2.94 65.58 -6.51
C GLY A 167 -4.08 65.90 -7.48
N SER A 168 -4.14 67.10 -8.09
CA SER A 168 -5.11 67.39 -9.15
C SER A 168 -4.92 66.45 -10.35
N LYS A 169 -6.00 65.75 -10.74
CA LYS A 169 -6.02 64.76 -11.83
C LYS A 169 -6.80 65.21 -13.07
N HIS A 170 -7.29 66.47 -13.12
CA HIS A 170 -8.10 66.97 -14.24
C HIS A 170 -7.43 66.72 -15.59
N ALA A 171 -6.15 67.05 -15.72
CA ALA A 171 -5.42 66.84 -16.97
C ALA A 171 -5.28 65.37 -17.37
N THR A 172 -5.23 64.46 -16.39
CA THR A 172 -5.16 63.02 -16.64
C THR A 172 -6.44 62.49 -17.25
N TYR A 173 -7.60 63.01 -16.85
CA TYR A 173 -8.91 62.49 -17.26
C TYR A 173 -9.52 63.25 -18.45
N TYR A 174 -9.36 64.58 -18.47
CA TYR A 174 -10.01 65.45 -19.45
C TYR A 174 -9.02 66.10 -20.44
N GLY A 175 -7.71 65.89 -20.24
CA GLY A 175 -6.66 66.50 -21.04
C GLY A 175 -6.30 67.92 -20.60
N THR A 176 -5.25 68.47 -21.22
CA THR A 176 -4.70 69.79 -20.88
C THR A 176 -5.26 70.95 -21.71
N GLY A 177 -6.10 70.66 -22.71
CA GLY A 177 -6.70 71.69 -23.57
C GLY A 177 -7.85 72.44 -22.89
N VAL A 178 -8.16 73.64 -23.36
CA VAL A 178 -9.24 74.50 -22.81
C VAL A 178 -10.61 73.83 -22.75
N ASN A 179 -10.88 72.86 -23.64
CA ASN A 179 -12.12 72.08 -23.62
C ASN A 179 -12.27 71.24 -22.34
N SER A 180 -11.17 70.86 -21.67
CA SER A 180 -11.22 70.12 -20.40
C SER A 180 -11.81 70.96 -19.26
N CYS A 181 -11.67 72.27 -19.35
CA CYS A 181 -12.20 73.22 -18.37
C CYS A 181 -13.72 73.39 -18.52
N SER A 182 -14.24 73.25 -19.75
CA SER A 182 -15.69 73.37 -20.06
C SER A 182 -16.56 72.30 -19.38
N VAL A 183 -15.94 71.23 -18.89
CA VAL A 183 -16.60 70.18 -18.09
C VAL A 183 -17.17 70.76 -16.78
N CYS A 184 -16.47 71.75 -16.22
CA CYS A 184 -16.79 72.35 -14.93
C CYS A 184 -17.00 73.87 -15.00
N HIS A 185 -16.65 74.53 -16.10
CA HIS A 185 -16.80 75.98 -16.30
C HIS A 185 -17.64 76.25 -17.55
N SER A 186 -18.33 77.39 -17.59
CA SER A 186 -19.09 77.76 -18.80
C SER A 186 -18.12 78.03 -19.96
N ASP A 187 -18.33 77.38 -21.10
CA ASP A 187 -17.66 77.72 -22.35
C ASP A 187 -18.39 78.86 -23.05
N HIS A 188 -17.71 79.98 -23.26
CA HIS A 188 -18.25 81.16 -23.92
C HIS A 188 -17.78 81.29 -25.39
N ALA A 189 -16.93 80.38 -25.90
CA ALA A 189 -16.39 80.47 -27.26
C ALA A 189 -17.44 80.21 -28.36
N GLY A 190 -18.48 79.43 -28.05
CA GLY A 190 -19.57 79.09 -28.98
C GLY A 190 -20.77 80.04 -28.95
N GLU A 191 -20.77 81.08 -28.11
CA GLU A 191 -21.89 82.01 -28.02
C GLU A 191 -21.94 82.96 -29.23
N PRO A 192 -23.12 83.40 -29.70
CA PRO A 192 -23.23 84.38 -30.80
C PRO A 192 -22.51 85.71 -30.53
N LYS A 193 -22.27 86.03 -29.25
CA LYS A 193 -21.48 87.16 -28.77
C LYS A 193 -20.52 86.67 -27.66
N PRO A 194 -19.37 86.05 -28.00
CA PRO A 194 -18.48 85.39 -27.03
C PRO A 194 -18.01 86.28 -25.88
N PHE A 195 -17.92 87.60 -26.11
CA PHE A 195 -17.50 88.58 -25.10
C PHE A 195 -18.65 89.17 -24.28
N ALA A 196 -19.89 88.75 -24.50
CA ALA A 196 -21.04 89.20 -23.70
C ALA A 196 -20.93 88.78 -22.23
N HIS A 197 -20.12 87.75 -21.91
CA HIS A 197 -19.85 87.34 -20.53
C HIS A 197 -19.04 88.37 -19.73
N ALA A 198 -18.40 89.35 -20.38
CA ALA A 198 -17.61 90.41 -19.75
C ALA A 198 -18.48 91.50 -19.11
N THR A 199 -19.68 91.17 -18.61
CA THR A 199 -20.56 92.11 -17.90
C THR A 199 -20.40 91.94 -16.38
N SER A 200 -19.90 92.98 -15.69
CA SER A 200 -19.80 93.17 -14.22
C SER A 200 -19.42 91.94 -13.35
N SER A 201 -18.16 91.92 -12.86
CA SER A 201 -17.60 91.09 -11.77
C SER A 201 -18.42 89.87 -11.33
N ARG A 202 -18.36 88.78 -12.09
CA ARG A 202 -18.83 87.46 -11.63
C ARG A 202 -17.62 86.57 -11.43
N GLY A 203 -17.53 85.93 -10.27
CA GLY A 203 -16.54 84.86 -10.06
C GLY A 203 -16.74 83.74 -11.08
N ILE A 204 -15.66 83.04 -11.43
CA ILE A 204 -15.70 81.89 -12.34
C ILE A 204 -16.66 80.86 -11.73
N GLN A 205 -17.80 80.64 -12.38
CA GLN A 205 -18.80 79.69 -11.90
C GLN A 205 -18.33 78.27 -12.19
N VAL A 206 -18.42 77.41 -11.17
CA VAL A 206 -18.31 75.96 -11.33
C VAL A 206 -19.71 75.42 -11.62
N ARG A 207 -19.90 74.79 -12.79
CA ARG A 207 -21.14 74.17 -13.22
C ARG A 207 -20.89 72.70 -13.49
N PHE A 208 -21.60 71.81 -12.82
CA PHE A 208 -21.57 70.38 -13.11
C PHE A 208 -22.72 70.03 -14.06
N ALA A 209 -22.40 69.57 -15.27
CA ALA A 209 -23.39 69.27 -16.32
C ALA A 209 -24.44 68.22 -15.89
N SER A 210 -24.10 67.36 -14.94
CA SER A 210 -24.93 66.25 -14.43
C SER A 210 -25.58 66.53 -13.06
N GLY A 211 -25.54 67.78 -12.57
CA GLY A 211 -25.95 68.12 -11.19
C GLY A 211 -24.83 67.89 -10.17
N GLY A 212 -24.98 68.49 -8.98
CA GLY A 212 -23.99 68.50 -7.91
C GLY A 212 -23.73 69.91 -7.35
N GLY A 213 -23.03 69.98 -6.22
CA GLY A 213 -22.68 71.25 -5.55
C GLY A 213 -21.22 71.27 -5.08
N PHE A 214 -20.61 72.45 -5.14
CA PHE A 214 -19.29 72.73 -4.58
C PHE A 214 -19.42 73.79 -3.49
N ASP A 215 -19.08 73.42 -2.25
CA ASP A 215 -19.09 74.33 -1.10
C ASP A 215 -17.67 74.44 -0.51
N GLY A 216 -16.89 75.39 -1.07
CA GLY A 216 -15.57 75.83 -0.59
C GLY A 216 -14.42 74.81 -0.69
N SER A 217 -14.63 73.57 -0.26
CA SER A 217 -13.64 72.48 -0.21
C SER A 217 -14.23 71.08 -0.38
N GLN A 218 -15.55 70.95 -0.52
CA GLN A 218 -16.24 69.67 -0.66
C GLN A 218 -17.05 69.60 -1.95
N CYS A 219 -16.88 68.50 -2.68
CA CYS A 219 -17.73 68.13 -3.80
C CYS A 219 -18.87 67.25 -3.27
N SER A 220 -20.11 67.58 -3.61
CA SER A 220 -21.30 66.85 -3.16
C SER A 220 -22.27 66.58 -4.32
N ALA A 221 -23.03 65.48 -4.20
CA ALA A 221 -24.05 65.08 -5.16
C ALA A 221 -23.55 64.89 -6.62
N LEU A 222 -22.28 64.49 -6.79
CA LEU A 222 -21.72 64.07 -8.08
C LEU A 222 -21.74 62.55 -8.18
N TYR A 223 -22.10 62.00 -9.34
CA TYR A 223 -22.14 60.54 -9.56
C TYR A 223 -20.80 59.85 -9.30
N CYS A 224 -19.68 60.44 -9.74
CA CYS A 224 -18.32 59.94 -9.48
C CYS A 224 -17.93 59.94 -7.99
N HIS A 225 -18.73 60.59 -7.14
CA HIS A 225 -18.61 60.59 -5.69
C HIS A 225 -19.87 59.97 -5.08
N SER A 226 -20.22 58.79 -5.57
CA SER A 226 -21.32 57.98 -5.04
C SER A 226 -20.83 56.57 -4.76
N ASN A 227 -21.65 55.80 -4.04
CA ASN A 227 -21.42 54.38 -3.83
C ASN A 227 -21.75 53.49 -5.05
N GLY A 228 -21.82 54.06 -6.25
CA GLY A 228 -22.24 53.38 -7.48
C GLY A 228 -23.73 53.00 -7.52
N GLN A 229 -24.49 53.30 -6.45
CA GLN A 229 -25.95 53.08 -6.36
C GLN A 229 -26.72 54.41 -6.27
N GLY A 230 -26.05 55.53 -6.55
CA GLY A 230 -26.63 56.87 -6.49
C GLY A 230 -26.70 57.48 -5.09
N THR A 231 -26.13 56.85 -4.05
CA THR A 231 -25.96 57.49 -2.73
C THR A 231 -24.66 58.29 -2.72
N PRO A 232 -24.69 59.62 -2.56
CA PRO A 232 -23.48 60.43 -2.55
C PRO A 232 -22.56 60.09 -1.37
N VAL A 233 -21.26 60.09 -1.63
CA VAL A 233 -20.18 60.02 -0.65
C VAL A 233 -19.46 61.36 -0.68
N SER A 234 -19.40 62.04 0.46
CA SER A 234 -18.69 63.32 0.55
C SER A 234 -17.19 63.09 0.42
N VAL A 235 -16.58 63.76 -0.56
CA VAL A 235 -15.12 63.79 -0.71
C VAL A 235 -14.60 65.21 -0.58
N PHE A 236 -13.43 65.34 0.05
CA PHE A 236 -12.73 66.61 0.17
C PHE A 236 -11.84 66.83 -1.05
N TRP A 237 -11.83 68.06 -1.54
CA TRP A 237 -10.95 68.49 -2.64
C TRP A 237 -9.46 68.28 -2.32
N THR A 238 -9.10 68.21 -1.03
CA THR A 238 -7.74 68.01 -0.51
C THR A 238 -7.51 66.64 0.13
N GLY A 239 -8.51 65.75 0.11
CA GLY A 239 -8.44 64.43 0.77
C GLY A 239 -7.99 63.31 -0.15
N SER A 240 -7.31 62.30 0.41
CA SER A 240 -7.06 61.01 -0.24
C SER A 240 -8.12 59.99 0.17
N LEU A 241 -8.69 59.28 -0.80
CA LEU A 241 -9.52 58.11 -0.52
C LEU A 241 -8.63 56.92 -0.12
N PRO A 242 -9.17 55.96 0.66
CA PRO A 242 -8.55 54.65 0.84
C PRO A 242 -8.07 54.04 -0.49
N ALA A 243 -6.96 53.31 -0.45
CA ALA A 243 -6.38 52.67 -1.64
C ALA A 243 -7.21 51.48 -2.17
N ASP A 244 -8.32 51.15 -1.51
CA ASP A 244 -9.26 50.11 -1.90
C ASP A 244 -10.62 50.71 -2.31
N CYS A 245 -11.56 49.85 -2.70
CA CYS A 245 -12.88 50.29 -3.14
C CYS A 245 -13.73 50.92 -2.00
N SER A 246 -13.35 50.72 -0.73
CA SER A 246 -14.12 51.15 0.45
C SER A 246 -14.26 52.66 0.59
N GLY A 247 -13.36 53.41 -0.08
CA GLY A 247 -13.43 54.87 -0.12
C GLY A 247 -14.71 55.41 -0.77
N CYS A 248 -15.32 54.65 -1.68
CA CYS A 248 -16.51 55.10 -2.40
C CYS A 248 -17.72 54.16 -2.20
N HIS A 249 -17.53 52.84 -2.21
CA HIS A 249 -18.60 51.86 -2.01
C HIS A 249 -18.13 50.68 -1.16
N GLY A 250 -19.01 49.78 -0.73
CA GLY A 250 -18.58 48.61 0.04
C GLY A 250 -17.50 47.77 -0.69
N ASN A 251 -16.73 46.99 0.05
CA ASN A 251 -15.79 46.01 -0.51
C ASN A 251 -16.17 44.60 0.00
N ALA A 252 -15.46 43.56 -0.45
CA ALA A 252 -15.73 42.18 -0.04
C ALA A 252 -15.62 41.94 1.47
N ALA A 253 -14.78 42.71 2.17
CA ALA A 253 -14.53 42.58 3.61
C ALA A 253 -15.52 43.38 4.47
N THR A 254 -15.99 44.56 4.01
CA THR A 254 -16.86 45.47 4.76
C THR A 254 -18.34 45.18 4.57
N GLY A 255 -18.72 44.38 3.56
CA GLY A 255 -20.09 43.89 3.38
C GLY A 255 -21.10 44.95 2.93
N GLY A 256 -20.66 46.18 2.62
CA GLY A 256 -21.52 47.30 2.18
C GLY A 256 -21.93 47.27 0.71
N LEU A 257 -21.82 46.11 0.05
CA LEU A 257 -22.22 45.91 -1.35
C LEU A 257 -23.71 45.54 -1.42
N SER A 258 -24.43 46.00 -2.46
CA SER A 258 -25.88 45.79 -2.61
C SER A 258 -26.28 44.33 -2.81
N GLY A 259 -27.55 44.03 -2.54
CA GLY A 259 -28.15 42.73 -2.88
C GLY A 259 -27.48 41.57 -2.15
N LYS A 260 -26.93 40.61 -2.91
CA LYS A 260 -26.34 39.37 -2.39
C LYS A 260 -24.85 39.23 -2.71
N HIS A 261 -24.13 40.33 -2.97
CA HIS A 261 -22.68 40.29 -3.19
C HIS A 261 -21.96 39.54 -2.07
N ALA A 262 -22.32 39.79 -0.80
CA ALA A 262 -21.75 39.06 0.34
C ALA A 262 -21.88 37.53 0.21
N LYS A 263 -22.91 37.00 -0.48
CA LYS A 263 -23.09 35.56 -0.72
C LYS A 263 -22.17 35.01 -1.82
N HIS A 264 -21.47 35.85 -2.57
CA HIS A 264 -20.54 35.43 -3.63
C HIS A 264 -19.10 35.87 -3.34
N VAL A 265 -18.89 37.08 -2.82
CA VAL A 265 -17.57 37.64 -2.52
C VAL A 265 -17.10 37.36 -1.09
N ASN A 266 -17.98 36.87 -0.21
CA ASN A 266 -17.68 36.55 1.18
C ASN A 266 -18.44 35.30 1.64
N ASN A 267 -18.17 34.16 1.01
CA ASN A 267 -18.95 32.95 1.23
C ASN A 267 -18.11 31.68 1.44
N GLY A 268 -17.84 31.38 2.71
CA GLY A 268 -17.24 30.11 3.11
C GLY A 268 -18.09 28.87 2.79
N LYS A 269 -19.39 29.00 2.48
CA LYS A 269 -20.29 27.89 2.12
C LYS A 269 -20.21 27.45 0.67
N LEU A 270 -19.48 28.16 -0.20
CA LEU A 270 -19.05 27.67 -1.53
C LEU A 270 -17.58 27.23 -1.50
N GLY A 271 -16.95 27.29 -0.31
CA GLY A 271 -15.55 27.03 -0.04
C GLY A 271 -14.58 28.12 -0.54
N SER A 272 -14.99 28.97 -1.49
CA SER A 272 -14.19 30.09 -2.00
C SER A 272 -15.00 31.38 -2.12
N SER A 273 -14.33 32.51 -1.88
CA SER A 273 -14.83 33.83 -2.23
C SER A 273 -14.46 34.15 -3.67
N TYR A 274 -15.39 34.73 -4.42
CA TYR A 274 -15.12 35.20 -5.77
C TYR A 274 -14.65 36.64 -5.77
N GLY A 275 -13.56 36.88 -6.49
CA GLY A 275 -13.07 38.22 -6.75
C GLY A 275 -13.99 39.02 -7.68
N CYS A 276 -13.84 40.34 -7.66
CA CYS A 276 -14.63 41.27 -8.46
C CYS A 276 -14.49 40.99 -9.96
N VAL A 277 -13.29 40.61 -10.40
CA VAL A 277 -12.96 40.29 -11.80
C VAL A 277 -13.76 39.11 -12.36
N GLU A 278 -14.21 38.18 -11.51
CA GLU A 278 -15.01 37.03 -11.96
C GLU A 278 -16.38 37.44 -12.51
N CYS A 279 -16.83 38.65 -12.14
CA CYS A 279 -18.13 39.23 -12.46
C CYS A 279 -18.05 40.60 -13.16
N HIS A 280 -16.93 41.31 -13.08
CA HIS A 280 -16.74 42.68 -13.58
C HIS A 280 -15.45 42.87 -14.41
N ALA A 281 -15.00 41.83 -15.11
CA ALA A 281 -13.75 41.77 -15.91
C ALA A 281 -13.55 42.93 -16.91
N ASP A 282 -14.62 43.49 -17.48
CA ASP A 282 -14.52 44.63 -18.39
C ASP A 282 -14.23 45.94 -17.66
N THR A 283 -14.35 45.96 -16.32
CA THR A 283 -14.16 47.14 -15.46
C THR A 283 -12.93 46.99 -14.55
N VAL A 284 -12.66 45.78 -14.05
CA VAL A 284 -11.58 45.49 -13.10
C VAL A 284 -10.76 44.30 -13.58
N ASP A 285 -9.46 44.28 -13.28
CA ASP A 285 -8.57 43.13 -13.51
C ASP A 285 -8.18 42.38 -12.21
N GLY A 286 -8.78 42.79 -11.09
CA GLY A 286 -8.65 42.17 -9.77
C GLY A 286 -9.60 42.81 -8.76
N ASP A 287 -9.42 42.51 -7.48
CA ASP A 287 -10.38 42.94 -6.43
C ASP A 287 -10.28 44.41 -6.05
N PHE A 288 -9.14 45.04 -6.33
CA PHE A 288 -8.84 46.41 -5.91
C PHE A 288 -8.34 47.31 -7.06
N ASN A 289 -8.35 46.80 -8.31
CA ASN A 289 -7.80 47.50 -9.47
C ASN A 289 -8.87 47.73 -10.53
N VAL A 290 -9.11 49.00 -10.86
CA VAL A 290 -9.96 49.40 -11.99
C VAL A 290 -9.08 49.49 -13.24
N SER A 291 -9.24 48.53 -14.15
CA SER A 291 -8.47 48.45 -15.39
C SER A 291 -9.05 49.34 -16.50
N GLN A 292 -10.36 49.62 -16.45
CA GLN A 292 -11.06 50.46 -17.41
C GLN A 292 -11.94 51.51 -16.72
N THR A 293 -11.36 52.68 -16.44
CA THR A 293 -12.03 53.78 -15.75
C THR A 293 -13.30 54.24 -16.45
N ALA A 294 -13.32 54.22 -17.79
CA ALA A 294 -14.50 54.59 -18.57
C ALA A 294 -15.71 53.71 -18.26
N ASN A 295 -15.49 52.39 -18.08
CA ASN A 295 -16.54 51.45 -17.71
C ASN A 295 -16.93 51.59 -16.23
N HIS A 296 -16.02 51.99 -15.35
CA HIS A 296 -16.34 52.18 -13.93
C HIS A 296 -17.29 53.38 -13.69
N VAL A 297 -17.16 54.45 -14.47
CA VAL A 297 -17.91 55.71 -14.26
C VAL A 297 -19.09 55.91 -15.22
N ASN A 298 -19.43 54.93 -16.06
CA ASN A 298 -20.46 55.05 -17.09
C ASN A 298 -21.92 54.95 -16.59
N VAL A 299 -22.14 54.96 -15.26
CA VAL A 299 -23.46 54.79 -14.63
C VAL A 299 -24.07 53.39 -14.79
N MET A 300 -23.38 52.49 -15.49
CA MET A 300 -23.80 51.11 -15.71
C MET A 300 -23.00 50.16 -14.81
N ILE A 301 -23.67 49.13 -14.29
CA ILE A 301 -22.99 48.03 -13.60
C ILE A 301 -22.63 47.00 -14.67
N ASN A 302 -21.42 47.13 -15.24
CA ASN A 302 -20.96 46.23 -16.31
C ASN A 302 -20.66 44.85 -15.71
N TYR A 303 -21.54 43.89 -15.98
CA TYR A 303 -21.42 42.52 -15.51
C TYR A 303 -20.85 41.64 -16.64
N SER A 304 -19.61 41.21 -16.47
CA SER A 304 -18.72 40.65 -17.50
C SER A 304 -17.68 39.77 -16.80
N GLY A 305 -17.50 38.51 -17.19
CA GLY A 305 -16.53 37.63 -16.53
C GLY A 305 -16.88 36.15 -16.65
N THR A 306 -15.94 35.27 -16.28
CA THR A 306 -16.12 33.82 -16.50
C THR A 306 -17.21 33.18 -15.63
N LYS A 307 -17.53 33.83 -14.51
CA LYS A 307 -18.61 33.46 -13.60
C LYS A 307 -19.82 34.39 -13.73
N ALA A 308 -19.76 35.37 -14.64
CA ALA A 308 -20.87 36.25 -14.96
C ALA A 308 -21.92 35.49 -15.81
N GLY A 309 -22.96 34.97 -15.17
CA GLY A 309 -24.13 34.43 -15.87
C GLY A 309 -25.14 35.54 -16.17
N ARG A 310 -25.52 35.74 -17.44
CA ARG A 310 -26.45 36.82 -17.83
C ARG A 310 -27.90 36.41 -17.60
N LEU A 311 -28.63 37.03 -16.67
CA LEU A 311 -30.08 37.12 -16.78
C LEU A 311 -30.70 38.40 -16.23
N ALA A 312 -31.75 38.82 -16.93
CA ALA A 312 -32.76 39.77 -16.49
C ALA A 312 -33.53 39.19 -15.28
N GLY A 313 -32.91 39.18 -14.09
CA GLY A 313 -33.60 38.94 -12.83
C GLY A 313 -33.83 37.48 -12.41
N THR A 314 -33.39 36.46 -13.16
CA THR A 314 -33.49 35.05 -12.72
C THR A 314 -32.15 34.31 -12.83
N CYS A 315 -31.56 33.92 -11.69
CA CYS A 315 -30.25 33.25 -11.64
C CYS A 315 -30.29 31.78 -12.08
N SER A 316 -31.43 31.31 -12.59
CA SER A 316 -31.71 29.92 -12.95
C SER A 316 -31.05 29.45 -14.25
N THR A 317 -30.08 30.18 -14.81
CA THR A 317 -29.23 29.67 -15.92
C THR A 317 -27.73 29.75 -15.62
N VAL A 318 -27.35 30.22 -14.43
CA VAL A 318 -25.95 30.28 -14.01
C VAL A 318 -25.56 28.94 -13.43
N TYR A 319 -24.49 28.31 -13.94
CA TYR A 319 -24.02 26.99 -13.51
C TYR A 319 -23.97 26.79 -11.97
N CYS A 320 -23.59 27.82 -11.21
CA CYS A 320 -23.51 27.76 -9.74
C CYS A 320 -24.88 27.56 -9.04
N HIS A 321 -25.99 27.77 -9.75
CA HIS A 321 -27.36 27.49 -9.31
C HIS A 321 -27.95 26.26 -10.00
N SER A 322 -27.09 25.36 -10.47
CA SER A 322 -27.47 24.03 -10.96
C SER A 322 -27.24 22.97 -9.88
N ASP A 323 -27.56 21.73 -10.21
CA ASP A 323 -27.16 20.55 -9.45
C ASP A 323 -25.68 20.15 -9.61
N GLY A 324 -24.87 20.99 -10.27
CA GLY A 324 -23.48 20.70 -10.64
C GLY A 324 -23.33 19.81 -11.87
N LYS A 325 -24.43 19.35 -12.47
CA LYS A 325 -24.46 18.61 -13.75
C LYS A 325 -25.06 19.44 -14.89
N GLY A 326 -25.40 20.70 -14.61
CA GLY A 326 -26.03 21.61 -15.56
C GLY A 326 -27.56 21.60 -15.50
N ASN A 327 -28.20 20.78 -14.66
CA ASN A 327 -29.64 20.90 -14.44
C ASN A 327 -29.90 22.06 -13.49
N MET A 328 -30.54 23.09 -14.02
CA MET A 328 -30.80 24.31 -13.29
C MET A 328 -31.82 24.08 -12.19
N LYS A 329 -31.49 24.52 -10.97
CA LYS A 329 -32.47 24.52 -9.88
C LYS A 329 -33.42 25.69 -10.06
N THR A 330 -34.71 25.41 -9.93
CA THR A 330 -35.72 26.46 -9.88
C THR A 330 -35.53 27.27 -8.61
N LEU A 331 -34.85 28.39 -8.76
CA LEU A 331 -34.95 29.50 -7.82
C LEU A 331 -36.34 30.10 -8.03
N ALA A 332 -37.19 30.09 -7.00
CA ALA A 332 -38.51 30.73 -7.08
C ALA A 332 -38.37 32.20 -7.54
N ALA A 333 -39.38 32.76 -8.23
CA ALA A 333 -39.27 34.07 -8.88
C ALA A 333 -38.96 35.26 -7.93
N ASP A 334 -39.10 35.06 -6.62
CA ASP A 334 -38.76 35.99 -5.51
C ASP A 334 -37.32 35.80 -4.95
N SER A 335 -36.52 34.93 -5.55
CA SER A 335 -35.24 34.44 -5.01
C SER A 335 -34.09 35.45 -4.94
N TRP A 336 -34.24 36.69 -5.42
CA TRP A 336 -33.28 37.74 -5.07
C TRP A 336 -33.21 37.91 -3.53
N ALA A 337 -34.31 37.65 -2.81
CA ALA A 337 -34.38 37.88 -1.37
C ALA A 337 -33.96 36.69 -0.49
N ASN A 338 -34.27 35.43 -0.85
CA ASN A 338 -34.36 34.34 0.15
C ASN A 338 -33.64 33.01 -0.18
N GLY A 339 -32.73 32.95 -1.16
CA GLY A 339 -31.98 31.73 -1.47
C GLY A 339 -30.96 31.35 -0.40
N SER A 340 -31.35 30.55 0.59
CA SER A 340 -30.45 29.89 1.53
C SER A 340 -30.42 28.40 1.21
N PHE A 341 -29.25 27.88 0.85
CA PHE A 341 -29.01 26.44 0.75
C PHE A 341 -28.42 25.97 2.09
N PRO A 342 -29.21 25.32 2.97
CA PRO A 342 -28.74 24.96 4.31
C PRO A 342 -27.69 23.83 4.29
N ASP A 343 -27.74 22.97 3.27
CA ASP A 343 -26.86 21.82 3.09
C ASP A 343 -26.65 21.50 1.60
N CYS A 344 -25.88 20.46 1.30
CA CYS A 344 -25.59 20.02 -0.06
C CYS A 344 -26.83 19.56 -0.85
N ARG A 345 -27.94 19.17 -0.18
CA ARG A 345 -29.21 18.77 -0.84
C ARG A 345 -29.93 19.94 -1.48
N GLY A 346 -29.64 21.15 -1.02
CA GLY A 346 -30.12 22.37 -1.66
C GLY A 346 -29.76 22.44 -3.14
N CYS A 347 -28.61 21.88 -3.52
CA CYS A 347 -28.11 21.86 -4.90
C CYS A 347 -28.04 20.44 -5.48
N HIS A 348 -27.53 19.45 -4.76
CA HIS A 348 -27.31 18.11 -5.31
C HIS A 348 -28.45 17.13 -4.95
N GLY A 349 -28.44 15.93 -5.56
CA GLY A 349 -29.37 14.86 -5.22
C GLY A 349 -30.83 15.07 -5.66
N SER A 350 -31.06 15.69 -6.82
CA SER A 350 -32.41 15.94 -7.35
C SER A 350 -32.59 15.48 -8.79
N ASP A 351 -32.12 14.28 -9.12
CA ASP A 351 -32.35 13.72 -10.44
C ASP A 351 -33.86 13.70 -10.78
N ALA A 352 -34.21 13.98 -12.03
CA ALA A 352 -35.60 14.02 -12.49
C ALA A 352 -36.27 12.63 -12.46
N SER A 353 -35.48 11.56 -12.55
CA SER A 353 -35.94 10.17 -12.48
C SER A 353 -35.04 9.37 -11.51
N PRO A 354 -35.21 9.56 -10.19
CA PRO A 354 -34.27 9.06 -9.22
C PRO A 354 -34.46 7.57 -8.88
N ASP A 355 -33.36 6.88 -8.57
CA ASP A 355 -33.33 5.51 -8.01
C ASP A 355 -33.76 5.45 -6.54
N PHE A 356 -33.72 6.60 -5.86
CA PHE A 356 -34.23 6.77 -4.50
C PHE A 356 -34.72 8.20 -4.30
N THR A 357 -35.95 8.30 -3.76
CA THR A 357 -36.76 9.53 -3.75
C THR A 357 -36.29 10.59 -2.75
N ALA A 358 -35.42 10.26 -1.80
CA ALA A 358 -34.87 11.21 -0.84
C ALA A 358 -33.34 11.07 -0.76
N SER A 359 -32.64 12.01 -1.40
CA SER A 359 -31.21 12.22 -1.13
C SER A 359 -31.03 12.63 0.33
N ALA A 360 -30.25 11.86 1.07
CA ALA A 360 -30.06 12.01 2.51
C ALA A 360 -29.15 13.18 2.88
N ALA A 361 -28.17 13.49 2.03
CA ALA A 361 -27.17 14.52 2.23
C ALA A 361 -26.74 15.26 0.95
N GLY A 362 -27.42 15.05 -0.17
CA GLY A 362 -27.12 15.69 -1.46
C GLY A 362 -26.36 14.76 -2.39
N GLU A 363 -26.22 13.50 -2.02
CA GLU A 363 -25.61 12.50 -2.86
C GLU A 363 -26.41 12.29 -4.16
N PRO A 364 -25.73 12.01 -5.29
CA PRO A 364 -26.40 11.72 -6.54
C PRO A 364 -27.39 10.54 -6.43
N ASN A 365 -28.64 10.77 -6.81
CA ASN A 365 -29.73 9.83 -6.66
C ASN A 365 -30.27 9.24 -7.98
N TYR A 366 -29.48 9.33 -9.06
CA TYR A 366 -29.82 8.79 -10.37
C TYR A 366 -29.67 7.25 -10.42
N VAL A 367 -30.34 6.61 -11.38
CA VAL A 367 -30.25 5.15 -11.60
C VAL A 367 -28.83 4.75 -11.98
N SER A 368 -28.26 3.78 -11.25
CA SER A 368 -26.91 3.28 -11.51
C SER A 368 -26.83 2.66 -12.91
N GLY A 369 -25.82 3.07 -13.68
CA GLY A 369 -25.38 2.35 -14.87
C GLY A 369 -24.67 1.03 -14.53
N PRO A 370 -24.13 0.33 -15.55
CA PRO A 370 -23.38 -0.91 -15.36
C PRO A 370 -22.25 -0.75 -14.35
N ALA A 371 -21.97 -1.79 -13.57
CA ALA A 371 -20.91 -1.77 -12.58
C ALA A 371 -19.53 -1.45 -13.24
N GLY A 372 -18.75 -0.56 -12.63
CA GLY A 372 -17.48 -0.06 -13.18
C GLY A 372 -17.61 0.97 -14.32
N SER A 373 -18.83 1.38 -14.71
CA SER A 373 -19.02 2.47 -15.68
C SER A 373 -18.86 3.85 -15.03
N ASP A 374 -18.77 4.92 -15.84
CA ASP A 374 -18.73 6.31 -15.34
C ASP A 374 -20.06 6.74 -14.68
N THR A 375 -21.14 6.01 -14.99
CA THR A 375 -22.49 6.24 -14.44
C THR A 375 -22.84 5.23 -13.35
N ALA A 376 -21.87 4.47 -12.86
CA ALA A 376 -22.10 3.52 -11.77
C ALA A 376 -22.34 4.29 -10.45
N ASN A 377 -23.51 4.08 -9.83
CA ASN A 377 -23.95 4.84 -8.68
C ASN A 377 -24.00 3.98 -7.40
N SER A 378 -23.05 4.21 -6.48
CA SER A 378 -22.98 3.54 -5.17
C SER A 378 -23.52 4.39 -4.00
N HIS A 379 -23.98 5.62 -4.26
CA HIS A 379 -24.23 6.61 -3.22
C HIS A 379 -25.34 6.23 -2.25
N LYS A 380 -26.41 5.59 -2.74
CA LYS A 380 -27.52 5.09 -1.90
C LYS A 380 -27.05 4.26 -0.71
N LYS A 381 -26.01 3.45 -0.91
CA LYS A 381 -25.46 2.53 0.10
C LYS A 381 -24.43 3.21 1.01
N HIS A 382 -23.63 4.13 0.46
CA HIS A 382 -22.49 4.71 1.19
C HIS A 382 -22.86 6.00 1.93
N VAL A 383 -23.81 6.78 1.41
CA VAL A 383 -24.30 7.99 2.05
C VAL A 383 -25.56 7.67 2.84
N GLY A 384 -26.64 7.21 2.19
CA GLY A 384 -27.85 6.64 2.79
C GLY A 384 -28.15 7.11 4.23
N THR A 385 -28.16 6.20 5.20
CA THR A 385 -28.35 6.51 6.63
C THR A 385 -27.11 7.10 7.32
N ALA A 386 -25.91 6.96 6.73
CA ALA A 386 -24.66 7.46 7.29
C ALA A 386 -24.50 8.99 7.13
N GLY A 387 -25.21 9.59 6.16
CA GLY A 387 -25.30 11.03 5.97
C GLY A 387 -24.03 11.70 5.44
N ALA A 388 -24.00 13.03 5.51
CA ALA A 388 -23.05 13.89 4.81
C ALA A 388 -21.58 13.63 5.19
N SER A 389 -21.30 13.18 6.42
CA SER A 389 -19.94 12.97 6.91
C SER A 389 -19.12 11.97 6.10
N THR A 390 -19.78 11.10 5.32
CA THR A 390 -19.12 10.12 4.45
C THR A 390 -18.58 10.72 3.15
N CYS A 391 -19.01 11.92 2.75
CA CYS A 391 -18.56 12.52 1.49
C CYS A 391 -17.04 12.74 1.45
N VAL A 392 -16.39 13.03 2.58
CA VAL A 392 -14.92 13.20 2.67
C VAL A 392 -14.16 11.93 2.28
N ASP A 393 -14.78 10.76 2.40
CA ASP A 393 -14.11 9.49 2.10
C ASP A 393 -13.77 9.38 0.62
N CYS A 394 -14.59 9.97 -0.25
CA CYS A 394 -14.39 9.96 -1.71
C CYS A 394 -14.10 11.34 -2.31
N HIS A 395 -14.53 12.42 -1.65
CA HIS A 395 -14.37 13.81 -2.09
C HIS A 395 -13.44 14.57 -1.15
N SER A 396 -12.34 13.94 -0.73
CA SER A 396 -11.39 14.48 0.26
C SER A 396 -10.72 15.79 -0.16
N THR A 397 -10.64 16.05 -1.46
CA THR A 397 -10.13 17.31 -2.03
C THR A 397 -11.22 18.39 -2.13
N THR A 398 -12.49 18.04 -1.97
CA THR A 398 -13.65 18.93 -2.10
C THR A 398 -14.27 19.28 -0.75
N THR A 399 -14.17 18.41 0.26
CA THR A 399 -14.71 18.64 1.60
C THR A 399 -13.80 18.06 2.67
N THR A 400 -13.73 18.72 3.83
CA THR A 400 -12.92 18.23 4.97
C THR A 400 -13.68 17.28 5.89
N ASN A 401 -15.01 17.33 5.89
CA ASN A 401 -15.85 16.57 6.84
C ASN A 401 -17.25 16.25 6.29
N GLY A 402 -17.48 16.46 4.98
CA GLY A 402 -18.76 16.27 4.34
C GLY A 402 -19.76 17.43 4.42
N THR A 403 -19.46 18.45 5.23
CA THR A 403 -20.32 19.65 5.40
C THR A 403 -19.56 20.97 5.23
N THR A 404 -18.22 20.93 5.27
CA THR A 404 -17.32 22.06 5.05
C THR A 404 -16.56 21.87 3.74
N LEU A 405 -16.67 22.82 2.81
CA LEU A 405 -16.08 22.73 1.47
C LEU A 405 -14.67 23.30 1.40
N ILE A 406 -13.87 22.76 0.47
CA ILE A 406 -12.56 23.25 0.05
C ILE A 406 -12.78 23.98 -1.28
N GLY A 407 -12.51 25.29 -1.31
CA GLY A 407 -13.14 26.19 -2.27
C GLY A 407 -12.85 26.03 -3.75
N ALA A 408 -11.59 25.78 -4.10
CA ALA A 408 -11.19 25.78 -5.50
C ALA A 408 -11.75 24.56 -6.26
N THR A 409 -11.80 23.40 -5.61
CA THR A 409 -12.25 22.13 -6.18
C THR A 409 -13.77 22.02 -6.23
N HIS A 410 -14.52 22.56 -5.27
CA HIS A 410 -15.99 22.47 -5.32
C HIS A 410 -16.62 23.18 -6.54
N THR A 411 -15.98 24.23 -7.06
CA THR A 411 -16.57 25.10 -8.11
C THR A 411 -15.78 25.13 -9.41
N ASN A 412 -14.87 24.18 -9.60
CA ASN A 412 -14.04 24.00 -10.81
C ASN A 412 -14.78 23.36 -11.99
N ARG A 413 -16.04 22.92 -11.80
CA ARG A 413 -16.89 22.22 -12.80
C ARG A 413 -16.40 20.81 -13.16
N VAL A 414 -15.65 20.17 -12.26
CA VAL A 414 -15.18 18.80 -12.39
C VAL A 414 -15.71 17.97 -11.22
N ILE A 415 -15.96 16.69 -11.45
CA ILE A 415 -16.26 15.74 -10.37
C ILE A 415 -14.93 15.29 -9.77
N ASP A 416 -14.46 15.99 -8.75
CA ASP A 416 -13.22 15.65 -8.05
C ASP A 416 -13.45 14.46 -7.11
N VAL A 417 -12.80 13.34 -7.40
CA VAL A 417 -12.80 12.14 -6.56
C VAL A 417 -11.37 11.79 -6.20
N ALA A 418 -11.08 11.68 -4.90
CA ALA A 418 -9.76 11.35 -4.39
C ALA A 418 -9.84 10.52 -3.10
N PRO A 419 -9.02 9.46 -2.98
CA PRO A 419 -9.05 8.58 -1.81
C PRO A 419 -8.63 9.32 -0.54
N SER A 420 -9.38 9.09 0.55
CA SER A 420 -8.94 9.49 1.88
C SER A 420 -7.90 8.50 2.43
N VAL A 421 -7.04 8.96 3.35
CA VAL A 421 -6.05 8.09 4.01
C VAL A 421 -6.73 6.90 4.72
N ALA A 422 -7.96 7.09 5.21
CA ALA A 422 -8.72 6.06 5.89
C ALA A 422 -9.43 5.08 4.93
N LYS A 423 -9.70 5.48 3.68
CA LYS A 423 -10.49 4.73 2.70
C LYS A 423 -9.84 4.77 1.30
N PRO A 424 -8.74 4.05 1.06
CA PRO A 424 -8.08 4.04 -0.23
C PRO A 424 -8.89 3.26 -1.28
N PHE A 425 -8.96 3.80 -2.49
CA PHE A 425 -9.56 3.21 -3.69
C PHE A 425 -8.83 3.69 -4.95
N ASP A 426 -8.96 2.95 -6.04
CA ASP A 426 -8.44 3.32 -7.35
C ASP A 426 -9.54 4.05 -8.14
N VAL A 427 -9.28 5.32 -8.45
CA VAL A 427 -10.17 6.18 -9.25
C VAL A 427 -10.26 5.69 -10.69
N ASN A 428 -9.15 5.22 -11.27
CA ASN A 428 -9.08 4.86 -12.69
C ASN A 428 -9.68 3.48 -12.94
N GLY A 429 -9.35 2.51 -12.09
CA GLY A 429 -9.95 1.17 -12.12
C GLY A 429 -11.36 1.11 -11.50
N LYS A 430 -11.81 2.18 -10.83
CA LYS A 430 -13.10 2.27 -10.11
C LYS A 430 -13.28 1.11 -9.14
N THR A 431 -12.19 0.74 -8.48
CA THR A 431 -12.11 -0.40 -7.56
C THR A 431 -11.80 0.07 -6.15
N CYS A 432 -12.42 -0.57 -5.16
CA CYS A 432 -12.19 -0.33 -3.74
C CYS A 432 -11.27 -1.44 -3.20
N SER A 433 -10.04 -1.09 -2.82
CA SER A 433 -9.00 -2.07 -2.47
C SER A 433 -8.84 -2.34 -0.97
N ASN A 434 -9.45 -1.53 -0.10
CA ASN A 434 -9.30 -1.64 1.37
C ASN A 434 -10.63 -1.81 2.12
N ILE A 435 -11.58 -2.54 1.52
CA ILE A 435 -12.75 -3.06 2.22
C ILE A 435 -12.38 -4.46 2.74
N SER A 436 -12.79 -4.80 3.97
CA SER A 436 -12.40 -6.03 4.70
C SER A 436 -12.61 -7.34 3.91
N CYS A 437 -13.42 -7.33 2.85
CA CYS A 437 -13.61 -8.46 1.95
C CYS A 437 -12.73 -8.45 0.68
N HIS A 438 -12.19 -7.30 0.27
CA HIS A 438 -11.48 -7.14 -1.01
C HIS A 438 -9.95 -7.05 -0.87
N LYS A 439 -9.45 -7.12 0.37
CA LYS A 439 -8.01 -7.10 0.70
C LYS A 439 -7.48 -8.45 1.20
N GLY A 440 -8.11 -9.56 0.81
CA GLY A 440 -7.68 -10.92 1.21
C GLY A 440 -8.18 -11.39 2.57
N GLY A 441 -9.21 -10.75 3.13
CA GLY A 441 -9.91 -11.19 4.34
C GLY A 441 -11.12 -12.12 4.11
N THR A 442 -11.34 -12.57 2.87
CA THR A 442 -12.45 -13.47 2.51
C THR A 442 -12.10 -14.94 2.70
N ILE A 443 -13.14 -15.76 2.91
CA ILE A 443 -13.01 -17.22 2.95
C ILE A 443 -12.72 -17.78 1.54
N ILE A 444 -13.13 -17.07 0.49
CA ILE A 444 -12.81 -17.43 -0.90
C ILE A 444 -11.47 -16.81 -1.33
N ALA A 445 -10.67 -17.61 -2.04
CA ALA A 445 -9.28 -17.30 -2.41
C ALA A 445 -9.14 -16.10 -3.37
N SER A 446 -10.23 -15.62 -3.98
CA SER A 446 -10.20 -14.49 -4.92
C SER A 446 -11.55 -13.79 -4.98
N ALA A 447 -11.95 -13.11 -3.89
CA ALA A 447 -13.09 -12.22 -3.96
C ALA A 447 -12.82 -11.11 -5.00
N PRO A 448 -13.69 -10.94 -6.02
CA PRO A 448 -13.49 -9.91 -7.04
C PRO A 448 -13.45 -8.54 -6.36
N ALA A 449 -12.62 -7.61 -6.86
CA ALA A 449 -12.55 -6.27 -6.28
C ALA A 449 -13.94 -5.61 -6.28
N ALA A 450 -14.30 -4.93 -5.18
CA ALA A 450 -15.51 -4.12 -5.15
C ALA A 450 -15.36 -3.02 -6.20
N ILE A 451 -16.28 -2.99 -7.16
CA ILE A 451 -16.32 -1.96 -8.20
C ILE A 451 -17.51 -1.04 -7.97
N TRP A 452 -17.42 0.19 -8.48
CA TRP A 452 -18.50 1.17 -8.35
C TRP A 452 -19.80 0.66 -8.99
N GLY A 453 -20.94 0.93 -8.36
CA GLY A 453 -22.27 0.41 -8.75
C GLY A 453 -22.45 -1.11 -8.64
N GLY A 454 -21.41 -1.84 -8.21
CA GLY A 454 -21.48 -3.28 -7.99
C GLY A 454 -22.35 -3.65 -6.80
N THR A 455 -22.94 -4.84 -6.87
CA THR A 455 -23.56 -5.49 -5.71
C THR A 455 -22.79 -6.76 -5.41
N LEU A 456 -22.46 -6.95 -4.14
CA LEU A 456 -21.81 -8.14 -3.64
C LEU A 456 -22.77 -8.79 -2.66
N ASP A 457 -23.19 -10.01 -2.97
CA ASP A 457 -23.99 -10.82 -2.06
C ASP A 457 -23.07 -11.57 -1.07
N CYS A 458 -23.68 -12.33 -0.16
CA CYS A 458 -22.94 -13.13 0.81
C CYS A 458 -21.98 -14.11 0.12
N ALA A 459 -22.37 -14.69 -1.02
CA ALA A 459 -21.56 -15.67 -1.74
C ALA A 459 -20.29 -15.05 -2.35
N GLY A 460 -20.34 -13.78 -2.75
CA GLY A 460 -19.18 -13.04 -3.23
C GLY A 460 -18.09 -12.78 -2.17
N CYS A 461 -18.38 -12.97 -0.88
CA CYS A 461 -17.39 -12.83 0.22
C CYS A 461 -17.14 -14.15 0.96
N HIS A 462 -18.21 -14.87 1.26
CA HIS A 462 -18.20 -16.08 2.08
C HIS A 462 -18.18 -17.36 1.24
N GLY A 463 -18.53 -17.26 -0.04
CA GLY A 463 -18.80 -18.42 -0.87
C GLY A 463 -20.24 -18.95 -0.74
N ASP A 464 -20.59 -19.90 -1.59
CA ASP A 464 -21.81 -20.71 -1.55
C ASP A 464 -21.70 -21.90 -0.58
N ALA A 465 -22.74 -22.76 -0.53
CA ALA A 465 -22.73 -23.96 0.30
C ALA A 465 -21.56 -24.93 -0.02
N ALA A 466 -20.98 -24.88 -1.21
CA ALA A 466 -19.82 -25.68 -1.58
C ALA A 466 -18.50 -25.10 -1.01
N THR A 467 -18.43 -23.78 -0.85
CA THR A 467 -17.21 -23.03 -0.49
C THR A 467 -17.17 -22.57 0.97
N LEU A 468 -18.32 -22.43 1.64
CA LEU A 468 -18.45 -22.25 3.09
C LEU A 468 -18.08 -23.55 3.84
N ASN A 469 -16.79 -23.72 4.10
CA ASN A 469 -16.20 -25.02 4.41
C ASN A 469 -16.12 -25.36 5.92
N THR A 470 -16.60 -24.51 6.82
CA THR A 470 -16.87 -24.93 8.20
C THR A 470 -18.01 -25.96 8.14
N LEU A 471 -17.76 -27.25 8.42
CA LEU A 471 -18.70 -28.36 8.09
C LEU A 471 -20.17 -28.09 8.48
N ALA A 472 -20.40 -27.31 9.53
CA ALA A 472 -21.74 -26.86 9.93
C ALA A 472 -22.47 -26.07 8.83
N HIS A 473 -21.87 -25.03 8.23
CA HIS A 473 -22.54 -24.20 7.23
C HIS A 473 -22.98 -25.03 6.02
N ARG A 474 -22.08 -25.81 5.41
CA ARG A 474 -22.46 -26.67 4.28
C ARG A 474 -23.60 -27.63 4.65
N ALA A 475 -23.51 -28.34 5.78
CA ALA A 475 -24.53 -29.31 6.19
C ALA A 475 -25.90 -28.65 6.44
N HIS A 476 -25.93 -27.45 7.02
CA HIS A 476 -27.18 -26.73 7.31
C HIS A 476 -27.75 -26.04 6.07
N LEU A 477 -26.89 -25.43 5.23
CA LEU A 477 -27.31 -24.76 4.01
C LEU A 477 -27.82 -25.74 2.95
N THR A 478 -27.26 -26.95 2.85
CA THR A 478 -27.78 -27.99 1.93
C THR A 478 -29.16 -28.51 2.35
N THR A 479 -29.47 -28.46 3.64
CA THR A 479 -30.82 -28.77 4.17
C THR A 479 -31.80 -27.59 4.11
N GLY A 480 -31.38 -26.43 3.58
CA GLY A 480 -32.23 -25.25 3.43
C GLY A 480 -32.28 -24.32 4.64
N SER A 481 -31.35 -24.44 5.59
CA SER A 481 -31.24 -23.51 6.72
C SER A 481 -30.91 -22.09 6.22
N ARG A 482 -31.45 -21.08 6.90
CA ARG A 482 -31.25 -19.68 6.54
C ARG A 482 -30.14 -19.03 7.36
N CYS A 483 -29.43 -18.07 6.76
CA CYS A 483 -28.35 -17.31 7.42
C CYS A 483 -28.89 -16.58 8.66
N ASP A 484 -30.06 -15.95 8.57
CA ASP A 484 -30.71 -15.23 9.68
C ASP A 484 -31.14 -16.15 10.85
N SER A 485 -31.23 -17.47 10.63
CA SER A 485 -31.52 -18.41 11.73
C SER A 485 -30.39 -18.47 12.76
N CYS A 486 -29.16 -18.18 12.35
CA CYS A 486 -27.97 -18.18 13.21
C CYS A 486 -27.29 -16.81 13.33
N HIS A 487 -27.49 -15.94 12.34
CA HIS A 487 -26.79 -14.66 12.18
C HIS A 487 -27.76 -13.48 12.08
N SER A 488 -28.87 -13.50 12.81
CA SER A 488 -29.89 -12.43 12.78
C SER A 488 -29.38 -11.04 13.21
N ALA A 489 -28.22 -10.96 13.87
CA ALA A 489 -27.57 -9.68 14.16
C ALA A 489 -26.86 -9.07 12.94
N THR A 490 -26.52 -9.88 11.93
CA THR A 490 -25.71 -9.48 10.76
C THR A 490 -26.41 -9.74 9.42
N ALA A 491 -27.39 -10.64 9.37
CA ALA A 491 -28.13 -11.02 8.17
C ALA A 491 -29.64 -11.02 8.45
N THR A 492 -30.40 -10.49 7.50
CA THR A 492 -31.87 -10.49 7.52
C THR A 492 -32.45 -11.67 6.74
N ASP A 493 -31.70 -12.17 5.76
CA ASP A 493 -31.98 -13.38 4.98
C ASP A 493 -30.67 -13.98 4.42
N ASN A 494 -30.76 -14.91 3.46
CA ASN A 494 -29.61 -15.59 2.85
C ASN A 494 -28.77 -14.72 1.90
N THR A 495 -29.25 -13.53 1.57
CA THR A 495 -28.69 -12.63 0.56
C THR A 495 -28.48 -11.19 1.05
N THR A 496 -29.07 -10.84 2.19
CA THR A 496 -29.17 -9.45 2.66
C THR A 496 -28.58 -9.27 4.06
N LEU A 497 -27.58 -8.40 4.17
CA LEU A 497 -26.98 -7.99 5.44
C LEU A 497 -27.87 -7.02 6.22
N GLN A 498 -27.80 -7.09 7.54
CA GLN A 498 -28.46 -6.15 8.45
C GLN A 498 -27.76 -4.78 8.38
N ALA A 499 -28.53 -3.74 8.05
CA ALA A 499 -28.02 -2.38 8.00
C ALA A 499 -27.49 -1.93 9.38
N GLY A 500 -26.24 -1.46 9.43
CA GLY A 500 -25.58 -1.07 10.68
C GLY A 500 -25.18 -2.24 11.59
N GLY A 501 -25.32 -3.49 11.13
CA GLY A 501 -24.87 -4.67 11.87
C GLY A 501 -23.34 -4.77 11.93
N PRO A 502 -22.77 -5.52 12.89
CA PRO A 502 -21.32 -5.53 13.11
C PRO A 502 -20.56 -6.48 12.14
N HIS A 503 -21.09 -6.73 10.94
CA HIS A 503 -20.62 -7.74 9.99
C HIS A 503 -19.17 -7.53 9.46
N ILE A 504 -18.64 -6.31 9.49
CA ILE A 504 -17.32 -5.96 8.92
C ILE A 504 -16.21 -5.78 9.97
N ASP A 505 -16.48 -6.12 11.24
CA ASP A 505 -15.54 -5.98 12.36
C ASP A 505 -14.60 -7.19 12.55
N TYR A 506 -14.66 -8.17 11.64
CA TYR A 506 -13.97 -9.47 11.70
C TYR A 506 -14.42 -10.39 12.86
N GLY A 507 -15.42 -10.00 13.64
CA GLY A 507 -16.02 -10.80 14.69
C GLY A 507 -17.14 -11.70 14.16
N VAL A 508 -17.06 -13.01 14.44
CA VAL A 508 -18.18 -13.92 14.16
C VAL A 508 -19.26 -13.71 15.23
N GLN A 509 -20.34 -13.01 14.85
CA GLN A 509 -21.54 -12.87 15.69
C GLN A 509 -22.56 -13.94 15.34
N VAL A 510 -22.91 -14.77 16.32
CA VAL A 510 -23.99 -15.76 16.21
C VAL A 510 -25.07 -15.34 17.20
N ALA A 511 -26.23 -14.95 16.67
CA ALA A 511 -27.42 -14.54 17.41
C ALA A 511 -28.61 -14.81 16.49
N GLY A 512 -29.67 -15.44 16.98
CA GLY A 512 -30.80 -15.85 16.13
C GLY A 512 -32.02 -16.19 16.95
N SER A 513 -33.20 -16.07 16.36
CA SER A 513 -34.50 -16.39 16.99
C SER A 513 -34.63 -17.88 17.35
N SER A 514 -33.88 -18.74 16.67
CA SER A 514 -33.78 -20.18 16.96
C SER A 514 -32.71 -20.53 18.00
N ILE A 515 -32.03 -19.53 18.58
CA ILE A 515 -30.92 -19.72 19.52
C ILE A 515 -31.33 -19.09 20.87
N THR A 516 -31.72 -19.93 21.83
CA THR A 516 -32.17 -19.47 23.15
C THR A 516 -31.00 -19.12 24.09
N SER A 517 -29.82 -19.70 23.86
CA SER A 517 -28.58 -19.39 24.58
C SER A 517 -27.42 -20.13 23.91
N PHE A 518 -26.42 -19.39 23.46
CA PHE A 518 -25.06 -19.91 23.52
C PHE A 518 -24.54 -19.59 24.93
N ASP A 519 -24.03 -20.59 25.64
CA ASP A 519 -23.14 -20.32 26.75
C ASP A 519 -21.86 -19.63 26.22
N ALA A 520 -20.92 -19.27 27.10
CA ALA A 520 -19.66 -18.64 26.69
C ALA A 520 -18.87 -19.46 25.64
N SER A 521 -19.20 -20.75 25.45
CA SER A 521 -18.52 -21.71 24.59
C SER A 521 -19.09 -21.80 23.16
N LYS A 522 -20.28 -21.23 22.88
CA LYS A 522 -20.86 -21.13 21.52
C LYS A 522 -21.04 -22.48 20.78
N ASN A 523 -21.47 -23.56 21.45
CA ASN A 523 -21.59 -24.90 20.83
C ASN A 523 -23.00 -25.27 20.33
N CYS A 524 -23.08 -26.16 19.32
CA CYS A 524 -24.32 -26.54 18.66
C CYS A 524 -25.16 -27.58 19.44
N ALA A 525 -24.60 -28.18 20.51
CA ALA A 525 -25.24 -29.26 21.29
C ALA A 525 -26.55 -28.77 21.88
N THR A 526 -26.44 -27.80 22.78
CA THR A 526 -27.48 -27.37 23.71
C THR A 526 -28.59 -26.59 23.02
N THR A 527 -28.28 -26.03 21.84
CA THR A 527 -29.21 -25.17 21.11
C THR A 527 -30.14 -25.97 20.19
N CYS A 528 -29.62 -26.96 19.45
CA CYS A 528 -30.40 -27.72 18.46
C CYS A 528 -30.20 -29.24 18.54
N HIS A 529 -28.96 -29.73 18.72
CA HIS A 529 -28.64 -31.15 18.54
C HIS A 529 -28.85 -32.05 19.79
N MET A 530 -29.44 -31.52 20.86
CA MET A 530 -29.98 -32.33 21.96
C MET A 530 -31.39 -32.85 21.68
N SER A 531 -32.12 -32.22 20.75
CA SER A 531 -33.51 -32.55 20.41
C SER A 531 -33.75 -32.76 18.91
N ALA A 532 -32.97 -32.11 18.04
CA ALA A 532 -33.01 -32.27 16.59
C ALA A 532 -31.99 -33.32 16.10
N THR A 533 -32.25 -33.91 14.93
CA THR A 533 -31.36 -34.89 14.29
C THR A 533 -30.25 -34.16 13.51
N PRO A 534 -28.97 -34.60 13.59
CA PRO A 534 -28.43 -35.67 14.43
C PRO A 534 -28.49 -35.33 15.93
N ASN A 535 -28.99 -36.27 16.75
CA ASN A 535 -29.11 -36.10 18.20
C ASN A 535 -27.89 -36.69 18.91
N TRP A 536 -27.14 -35.85 19.62
CA TRP A 536 -25.84 -36.21 20.22
C TRP A 536 -25.95 -37.12 21.45
N ALA A 537 -27.15 -37.27 22.02
CA ALA A 537 -27.40 -38.27 23.07
C ALA A 537 -27.74 -39.67 22.49
N VAL A 538 -27.91 -39.79 21.17
CA VAL A 538 -28.35 -41.03 20.51
C VAL A 538 -27.25 -41.54 19.56
N PRO A 539 -26.52 -42.62 19.92
CA PRO A 539 -25.39 -43.12 19.16
C PRO A 539 -25.68 -43.44 17.68
N SER A 540 -26.90 -43.84 17.34
CA SER A 540 -27.31 -44.15 15.96
C SER A 540 -27.53 -42.91 15.09
N SER A 541 -27.67 -41.72 15.68
CA SER A 541 -27.84 -40.46 14.95
C SER A 541 -26.65 -39.51 15.12
N GLY A 542 -25.86 -39.64 16.19
CA GLY A 542 -24.65 -38.85 16.47
C GLY A 542 -23.34 -39.63 16.37
N ALA A 543 -23.23 -40.61 15.46
CA ALA A 543 -22.04 -41.44 15.34
C ALA A 543 -20.78 -40.63 14.94
N CYS A 544 -19.61 -41.02 15.47
CA CYS A 544 -18.31 -40.49 15.07
C CYS A 544 -18.14 -40.61 13.53
N GLY A 545 -17.67 -39.56 12.86
CA GLY A 545 -17.59 -39.52 11.39
C GLY A 545 -18.76 -38.80 10.70
N THR A 546 -19.90 -38.61 11.38
CA THR A 546 -21.07 -37.92 10.80
C THR A 546 -20.82 -36.41 10.61
N CYS A 547 -20.08 -35.80 11.54
CA CYS A 547 -19.84 -34.34 11.56
C CYS A 547 -18.35 -33.95 11.55
N HIS A 548 -17.43 -34.84 11.92
CA HIS A 548 -15.98 -34.62 11.89
C HIS A 548 -15.33 -35.81 11.18
N ALA A 549 -14.46 -35.56 10.20
CA ALA A 549 -13.69 -36.61 9.54
C ALA A 549 -12.65 -37.18 10.53
N ALA A 550 -12.66 -38.51 10.70
CA ALA A 550 -11.76 -39.20 11.62
C ALA A 550 -10.38 -39.54 11.00
N LEU A 551 -10.22 -39.43 9.67
CA LEU A 551 -9.01 -39.80 8.92
C LEU A 551 -8.64 -38.75 7.88
N ALA A 552 -7.37 -38.67 7.50
CA ALA A 552 -6.88 -37.67 6.56
C ALA A 552 -7.30 -37.84 5.09
N ASN A 553 -7.90 -38.99 4.73
CA ASN A 553 -8.29 -39.35 3.36
C ASN A 553 -9.76 -39.07 3.01
N ASP A 554 -10.53 -38.49 3.92
CA ASP A 554 -11.88 -38.00 3.61
C ASP A 554 -11.76 -36.62 2.92
N PRO A 555 -12.32 -36.39 1.71
CA PRO A 555 -12.20 -35.14 0.96
C PRO A 555 -12.85 -33.90 1.63
N GLY A 556 -13.24 -33.99 2.90
CA GLY A 556 -13.86 -32.92 3.67
C GLY A 556 -12.87 -31.88 4.25
N PRO A 557 -13.29 -30.61 4.40
CA PRO A 557 -12.47 -29.48 4.85
C PRO A 557 -12.14 -29.40 6.35
N LEU A 558 -12.69 -30.28 7.21
CA LEU A 558 -12.26 -30.39 8.61
C LEU A 558 -11.45 -31.66 8.82
N LYS A 559 -10.15 -31.51 8.60
CA LYS A 559 -9.09 -32.39 9.12
C LYS A 559 -8.85 -32.16 10.63
N LEU A 560 -9.90 -32.01 11.44
CA LEU A 560 -9.75 -31.53 12.83
C LEU A 560 -9.21 -32.61 13.79
N ILE A 561 -9.31 -33.90 13.43
CA ILE A 561 -8.76 -35.01 14.20
C ILE A 561 -7.44 -35.53 13.58
N THR A 562 -6.95 -34.95 12.47
CA THR A 562 -5.73 -35.44 11.83
C THR A 562 -4.49 -34.96 12.59
N SER A 563 -4.23 -35.54 13.75
CA SER A 563 -2.83 -35.71 14.11
C SER A 563 -2.24 -36.70 13.11
N VAL A 564 -0.99 -36.47 12.71
CA VAL A 564 -0.32 -37.35 11.74
C VAL A 564 -0.22 -38.79 12.29
N ALA A 565 -0.32 -38.97 13.61
CA ALA A 565 -0.38 -40.28 14.25
C ALA A 565 -1.74 -41.00 14.09
N HIS A 566 -2.87 -40.32 13.89
CA HIS A 566 -4.14 -41.03 13.63
C HIS A 566 -4.05 -41.84 12.32
N ASP A 567 -3.53 -41.25 11.25
CA ASP A 567 -3.32 -41.98 10.00
C ASP A 567 -2.42 -43.20 10.20
N ALA A 568 -1.38 -43.07 11.04
CA ALA A 568 -0.51 -44.18 11.41
C ALA A 568 -1.30 -45.32 12.07
N HIS A 569 -2.23 -45.02 12.98
CA HIS A 569 -2.97 -46.04 13.73
C HIS A 569 -4.08 -46.71 12.93
N TYR A 570 -4.67 -46.03 11.94
CA TYR A 570 -5.85 -46.50 11.22
C TYR A 570 -5.60 -46.92 9.77
N THR A 571 -4.61 -46.32 9.11
CA THR A 571 -4.42 -46.48 7.65
C THR A 571 -3.01 -46.87 7.23
N ALA A 572 -1.99 -46.56 8.03
CA ALA A 572 -0.63 -46.88 7.65
C ALA A 572 -0.33 -48.38 7.82
N ALA A 573 0.27 -48.98 6.80
CA ALA A 573 0.68 -50.38 6.82
C ALA A 573 1.64 -50.70 7.99
N TYR A 574 2.40 -49.71 8.47
CA TYR A 574 3.31 -49.87 9.60
C TYR A 574 2.66 -49.77 10.99
N GLY A 575 1.40 -49.34 11.08
CA GLY A 575 0.69 -49.18 12.34
C GLY A 575 -0.26 -50.35 12.66
N PRO A 576 -1.02 -50.26 13.77
CA PRO A 576 -1.95 -51.31 14.22
C PRO A 576 -3.22 -51.50 13.36
N LEU A 577 -3.49 -50.62 12.38
CA LEU A 577 -4.65 -50.70 11.48
C LEU A 577 -6.01 -50.86 12.20
N LEU A 578 -6.27 -49.99 13.18
CA LEU A 578 -7.55 -49.93 13.90
C LEU A 578 -8.73 -49.64 12.95
N SER A 579 -9.95 -50.03 13.33
CA SER A 579 -11.13 -49.83 12.49
C SER A 579 -11.58 -48.37 12.48
N THR A 580 -11.73 -47.84 11.27
CA THR A 580 -12.11 -46.44 11.01
C THR A 580 -13.60 -46.16 11.15
N THR A 581 -14.41 -47.22 11.26
CA THR A 581 -15.87 -47.16 11.29
C THR A 581 -16.46 -47.65 12.61
N SER A 582 -15.61 -48.18 13.50
CA SER A 582 -16.04 -48.72 14.78
C SER A 582 -15.83 -47.71 15.91
N ALA A 583 -16.92 -47.34 16.59
CA ALA A 583 -16.84 -46.53 17.81
C ALA A 583 -16.00 -47.20 18.92
N ALA A 584 -15.87 -48.54 18.90
CA ALA A 584 -15.02 -49.27 19.83
C ALA A 584 -13.52 -48.95 19.62
N SER A 585 -13.09 -48.77 18.37
CA SER A 585 -11.70 -48.40 18.05
C SER A 585 -11.35 -47.00 18.50
N CYS A 586 -12.31 -46.05 18.44
CA CYS A 586 -12.13 -44.72 19.01
C CYS A 586 -12.06 -44.75 20.55
N SER A 587 -12.82 -45.67 21.15
CA SER A 587 -12.94 -45.82 22.61
C SER A 587 -11.68 -46.41 23.27
N GLU A 588 -10.71 -46.89 22.48
CA GLU A 588 -9.39 -47.31 22.95
C GLU A 588 -8.60 -46.12 23.54
N CYS A 589 -8.79 -44.92 22.97
CA CYS A 589 -8.07 -43.72 23.38
C CYS A 589 -9.00 -42.62 23.92
N HIS A 590 -10.25 -42.59 23.48
CA HIS A 590 -11.22 -41.56 23.84
C HIS A 590 -12.34 -42.09 24.72
N THR A 591 -12.94 -41.21 25.53
CA THR A 591 -14.14 -41.56 26.27
C THR A 591 -15.38 -41.56 25.35
N PRO A 592 -16.40 -42.41 25.62
CA PRO A 592 -17.64 -42.40 24.83
C PRO A 592 -18.33 -41.04 24.83
N SER A 593 -18.80 -40.64 23.65
CA SER A 593 -19.52 -39.39 23.41
C SER A 593 -20.84 -39.34 24.18
N ASN A 594 -20.98 -38.38 25.07
CA ASN A 594 -22.22 -38.03 25.76
C ASN A 594 -22.44 -36.51 25.68
N ALA A 595 -23.61 -36.03 26.10
CA ALA A 595 -23.95 -34.61 26.06
C ALA A 595 -22.89 -33.74 26.78
N LEU A 596 -22.34 -34.18 27.91
CA LEU A 596 -21.33 -33.42 28.66
C LEU A 596 -19.95 -33.42 27.98
N SER A 597 -19.53 -34.54 27.40
CA SER A 597 -18.25 -34.65 26.66
C SER A 597 -18.29 -34.04 25.26
N HIS A 598 -19.47 -33.63 24.76
CA HIS A 598 -19.58 -32.84 23.52
C HIS A 598 -19.72 -31.34 23.79
N VAL A 599 -20.36 -30.95 24.90
CA VAL A 599 -20.57 -29.53 25.29
C VAL A 599 -19.26 -28.83 25.62
N ASN A 600 -18.24 -29.55 26.08
CA ASN A 600 -16.91 -28.99 26.31
C ASN A 600 -16.16 -28.63 25.02
N GLY A 601 -16.69 -28.97 23.85
CA GLY A 601 -16.09 -28.70 22.54
C GLY A 601 -14.81 -29.50 22.26
N GLY A 602 -14.53 -30.56 23.03
CA GLY A 602 -13.32 -31.38 22.92
C GLY A 602 -13.62 -32.86 22.70
N ILE A 603 -12.57 -33.63 22.35
CA ILE A 603 -12.62 -35.10 22.36
C ILE A 603 -11.81 -35.56 23.57
N ASP A 604 -12.51 -35.96 24.63
CA ASP A 604 -11.89 -36.31 25.90
C ASP A 604 -11.10 -37.63 25.82
N LEU A 605 -9.88 -37.63 26.35
CA LEU A 605 -9.00 -38.79 26.42
C LEU A 605 -9.38 -39.70 27.61
N LYS A 606 -9.25 -41.01 27.42
CA LYS A 606 -9.40 -42.01 28.47
C LYS A 606 -8.30 -41.83 29.53
N ALA A 607 -8.59 -42.18 30.78
CA ALA A 607 -7.59 -42.18 31.85
C ALA A 607 -6.36 -43.01 31.46
N GLY A 608 -5.16 -42.43 31.58
CA GLY A 608 -3.89 -43.04 31.15
C GLY A 608 -3.45 -42.69 29.72
N ALA A 609 -4.27 -41.97 28.95
CA ALA A 609 -3.91 -41.37 27.68
C ALA A 609 -3.65 -39.86 27.83
N SER A 610 -2.69 -39.32 27.07
CA SER A 610 -2.42 -37.87 27.02
C SER A 610 -2.14 -37.39 25.59
N SER A 611 -2.29 -36.08 25.36
CA SER A 611 -1.97 -35.44 24.09
C SER A 611 -0.50 -35.54 23.69
N ASN A 612 0.39 -35.87 24.63
CA ASN A 612 1.83 -36.02 24.42
C ASN A 612 2.22 -37.50 24.17
N GLY A 613 1.31 -38.29 23.60
CA GLY A 613 1.55 -39.69 23.19
C GLY A 613 1.94 -40.66 24.30
N LEU A 614 1.68 -40.31 25.58
CA LEU A 614 1.68 -41.28 26.67
C LEU A 614 0.39 -42.08 26.57
N CYS A 615 0.46 -43.22 25.89
CA CYS A 615 -0.58 -44.24 25.83
C CYS A 615 0.00 -45.51 26.46
N LEU A 616 0.13 -45.52 27.79
CA LEU A 616 0.98 -46.46 28.53
C LEU A 616 0.61 -47.94 28.33
N ASP A 617 -0.58 -48.21 27.81
CA ASP A 617 -1.01 -49.56 27.46
C ASP A 617 -0.30 -50.11 26.20
N CYS A 618 0.12 -49.23 25.29
CA CYS A 618 0.78 -49.60 24.02
C CYS A 618 2.20 -49.00 23.89
N HIS A 619 2.39 -47.74 24.27
CA HIS A 619 3.64 -47.00 24.19
C HIS A 619 4.21 -46.77 25.59
N LYS A 620 5.26 -47.53 25.94
CA LYS A 620 5.92 -47.44 27.26
C LYS A 620 6.89 -46.26 27.39
N GLN A 621 7.26 -45.65 26.27
CA GLN A 621 8.01 -44.40 26.23
C GLN A 621 7.12 -43.26 25.75
N THR A 622 7.46 -42.03 26.14
CA THR A 622 6.78 -40.82 25.64
C THR A 622 6.99 -40.70 24.13
N THR A 623 5.90 -40.59 23.37
CA THR A 623 5.93 -40.41 21.92
C THR A 623 5.26 -39.10 21.52
N ASN A 624 5.65 -38.52 20.38
CA ASN A 624 4.98 -37.31 19.91
C ASN A 624 3.77 -37.67 19.05
N TRP A 625 2.56 -37.42 19.55
CA TRP A 625 1.30 -37.69 18.83
C TRP A 625 1.11 -36.82 17.58
N ALA A 626 1.90 -35.75 17.42
CA ALA A 626 1.91 -34.91 16.22
C ALA A 626 2.84 -35.41 15.11
N SER A 627 3.62 -36.48 15.34
CA SER A 627 4.54 -37.05 14.35
C SER A 627 3.88 -38.16 13.51
N PRO A 628 4.15 -38.27 12.20
CA PRO A 628 3.66 -39.38 11.36
C PRO A 628 4.15 -40.74 11.84
N SER A 629 5.37 -40.77 12.36
CA SER A 629 6.05 -41.99 12.75
C SER A 629 6.80 -41.78 14.05
N VAL A 630 6.87 -42.84 14.83
CA VAL A 630 7.73 -42.91 16.01
C VAL A 630 9.12 -43.42 15.60
N THR A 631 10.14 -43.11 16.39
CA THR A 631 11.47 -43.70 16.19
C THR A 631 11.41 -45.19 16.56
N CYS A 632 12.17 -46.04 15.87
CA CYS A 632 12.24 -47.47 16.21
C CYS A 632 12.60 -47.66 17.70
N GLN A 633 13.51 -46.83 18.18
CA GLN A 633 14.02 -46.86 19.55
C GLN A 633 12.93 -46.59 20.59
N SER A 634 11.89 -45.82 20.28
CA SER A 634 10.77 -45.58 21.21
C SER A 634 10.04 -46.86 21.62
N CYS A 635 10.10 -47.91 20.78
CA CYS A 635 9.53 -49.22 21.07
C CYS A 635 10.58 -50.24 21.51
N HIS A 636 11.79 -50.13 20.97
CA HIS A 636 12.81 -51.17 21.02
C HIS A 636 13.95 -50.93 22.03
N THR A 637 13.94 -49.83 22.79
CA THR A 637 14.96 -49.57 23.83
C THR A 637 14.32 -49.36 25.20
N GLY A 638 15.09 -49.50 26.28
CA GLY A 638 14.64 -49.16 27.63
C GLY A 638 13.37 -49.92 28.06
N ALA A 639 12.30 -49.19 28.38
CA ALA A 639 10.98 -49.78 28.64
C ALA A 639 10.34 -50.20 27.30
N LEU A 640 10.38 -51.50 27.00
CA LEU A 640 9.93 -52.07 25.74
C LEU A 640 8.40 -51.97 25.60
N SER A 641 7.95 -51.55 24.42
CA SER A 641 6.51 -51.45 24.12
C SER A 641 5.88 -52.83 23.96
N VAL A 642 4.59 -52.96 24.31
CA VAL A 642 3.83 -54.22 24.24
C VAL A 642 2.56 -53.95 23.44
N ILE A 643 2.38 -54.64 22.31
CA ILE A 643 1.23 -54.47 21.43
C ILE A 643 0.61 -55.84 21.18
N GLY A 644 -0.69 -55.98 21.43
CA GLY A 644 -1.39 -57.27 21.28
C GLY A 644 -0.82 -58.39 22.17
N GLY A 645 -0.20 -58.05 23.30
CA GLY A 645 0.47 -59.01 24.19
C GLY A 645 1.89 -59.41 23.77
N VAL A 646 2.42 -58.86 22.66
CA VAL A 646 3.77 -59.16 22.18
C VAL A 646 4.72 -58.01 22.53
N THR A 647 5.79 -58.35 23.26
CA THR A 647 6.84 -57.39 23.64
C THR A 647 7.77 -57.11 22.47
N ALA A 648 8.05 -55.84 22.19
CA ALA A 648 9.00 -55.43 21.18
C ALA A 648 10.40 -56.02 21.46
N ALA A 649 11.12 -56.42 20.41
CA ALA A 649 12.49 -56.94 20.55
C ALA A 649 13.42 -55.89 21.17
N ASP A 650 14.27 -56.29 22.12
CA ASP A 650 15.22 -55.38 22.76
C ASP A 650 16.41 -55.09 21.83
N LYS A 651 16.64 -53.80 21.58
CA LYS A 651 17.71 -53.24 20.74
C LYS A 651 18.51 -52.19 21.48
N THR A 652 18.43 -52.18 22.81
CA THR A 652 19.10 -51.20 23.69
C THR A 652 20.61 -51.16 23.49
N LEU A 653 21.22 -52.29 23.13
CA LEU A 653 22.66 -52.40 22.95
C LEU A 653 23.17 -52.00 21.56
N ASP A 654 22.29 -51.72 20.59
CA ASP A 654 22.71 -51.50 19.19
C ASP A 654 23.71 -50.34 19.05
N ALA A 655 23.41 -49.21 19.69
CA ALA A 655 24.25 -48.01 19.63
C ALA A 655 25.64 -48.19 20.28
N THR A 656 25.83 -49.21 21.13
CA THR A 656 27.08 -49.38 21.90
C THR A 656 27.83 -50.67 21.62
N LYS A 657 27.13 -51.74 21.23
CA LYS A 657 27.64 -53.09 21.02
C LYS A 657 27.14 -53.74 19.72
N GLY A 658 26.20 -53.11 19.00
CA GLY A 658 25.72 -53.53 17.68
C GLY A 658 26.35 -52.74 16.53
N HIS A 659 25.74 -52.83 15.34
CA HIS A 659 26.20 -52.08 14.17
C HIS A 659 25.99 -50.57 14.32
N GLY A 660 25.05 -50.13 15.17
CA GLY A 660 24.89 -48.72 15.53
C GLY A 660 26.16 -48.08 16.13
N ALA A 661 26.99 -48.85 16.84
CA ALA A 661 28.28 -48.38 17.37
C ALA A 661 29.29 -47.98 16.28
N PHE A 662 29.06 -48.42 15.04
CA PHE A 662 29.87 -48.11 13.86
C PHE A 662 29.16 -47.14 12.90
N ALA A 663 28.18 -46.39 13.41
CA ALA A 663 27.38 -45.41 12.67
C ALA A 663 26.56 -45.99 11.51
N VAL A 664 26.23 -47.29 11.54
CA VAL A 664 25.30 -47.89 10.60
C VAL A 664 23.87 -47.58 11.07
N GLY A 665 23.15 -46.78 10.28
CA GLY A 665 21.75 -46.44 10.57
C GLY A 665 20.79 -47.60 10.32
N CYS A 666 19.68 -47.66 11.05
CA CYS A 666 18.68 -48.73 10.92
C CYS A 666 18.16 -48.89 9.47
N SER A 667 18.01 -47.77 8.76
CA SER A 667 17.54 -47.73 7.37
C SER A 667 18.52 -48.32 6.34
N ALA A 668 19.75 -48.66 6.74
CA ALA A 668 20.68 -49.39 5.88
C ALA A 668 20.23 -50.83 5.64
N CYS A 669 19.48 -51.42 6.58
CA CYS A 669 18.99 -52.79 6.51
C CYS A 669 17.47 -52.87 6.53
N HIS A 670 16.78 -51.88 7.13
CA HIS A 670 15.35 -51.92 7.36
C HIS A 670 14.57 -50.89 6.53
N ASP A 671 13.44 -51.30 5.98
CA ASP A 671 12.42 -50.41 5.44
C ASP A 671 11.69 -49.69 6.58
N GLY A 672 11.89 -48.38 6.67
CA GLY A 672 11.22 -47.49 7.62
C GLY A 672 9.71 -47.37 7.39
N SER A 673 9.20 -47.72 6.21
CA SER A 673 7.80 -47.56 5.81
C SER A 673 7.01 -48.87 5.74
N GLY A 674 7.71 -50.01 5.79
CA GLY A 674 7.11 -51.34 5.67
C GLY A 674 6.24 -51.75 6.88
N ALA A 675 5.36 -52.73 6.67
CA ALA A 675 4.52 -53.27 7.74
C ALA A 675 5.39 -53.88 8.86
N HIS A 676 5.09 -53.54 10.11
CA HIS A 676 5.88 -53.95 11.30
C HIS A 676 5.04 -54.63 12.36
N ILE A 677 3.89 -54.03 12.67
CA ILE A 677 3.09 -54.39 13.83
C ILE A 677 2.21 -55.57 13.42
N SER A 678 2.80 -56.77 13.42
CA SER A 678 2.14 -58.03 13.04
C SER A 678 1.67 -58.85 14.24
N GLY A 679 2.08 -58.47 15.46
CA GLY A 679 1.85 -59.27 16.67
C GLY A 679 2.67 -60.57 16.70
N VAL A 680 3.72 -60.70 15.89
CA VAL A 680 4.62 -61.87 15.86
C VAL A 680 6.04 -61.44 16.21
N LEU A 681 6.66 -62.09 17.20
CA LEU A 681 8.04 -61.79 17.59
C LEU A 681 9.03 -62.31 16.54
N GLY A 682 9.89 -61.43 16.02
CA GLY A 682 11.00 -61.80 15.14
C GLY A 682 10.62 -61.97 13.66
N ASP A 683 9.60 -61.27 13.18
CA ASP A 683 9.28 -61.23 11.76
C ASP A 683 10.32 -60.43 10.95
N ASN A 684 10.56 -60.83 9.70
CA ASN A 684 11.53 -60.18 8.80
C ASN A 684 10.87 -59.15 7.89
N ASN A 685 9.64 -58.71 8.21
CA ASN A 685 8.79 -57.90 7.32
C ASN A 685 9.38 -56.54 6.95
N ARG A 686 10.32 -56.04 7.76
CA ARG A 686 11.02 -54.78 7.52
C ARG A 686 12.41 -54.92 6.92
N ILE A 687 12.93 -56.11 6.64
CA ILE A 687 14.22 -56.21 5.97
C ILE A 687 14.07 -55.73 4.53
N LEU A 688 14.94 -54.83 4.06
CA LEU A 688 14.90 -54.32 2.70
C LEU A 688 14.94 -55.47 1.69
N GLY A 689 14.16 -55.34 0.61
CA GLY A 689 14.08 -56.36 -0.44
C GLY A 689 15.45 -56.74 -0.99
N GLY A 690 15.77 -58.03 -0.97
CA GLY A 690 17.07 -58.57 -1.40
C GLY A 690 18.13 -58.66 -0.30
N LEU A 691 17.84 -58.20 0.93
CA LEU A 691 18.73 -58.34 2.09
C LEU A 691 18.31 -59.45 3.08
N ALA A 692 17.34 -60.31 2.75
CA ALA A 692 16.93 -61.38 3.66
C ALA A 692 18.06 -62.42 3.91
N GLY A 693 18.15 -62.94 5.15
CA GLY A 693 19.15 -63.93 5.53
C GLY A 693 20.57 -63.36 5.48
N ASP A 694 21.54 -64.12 4.96
CA ASP A 694 22.95 -63.68 4.93
C ASP A 694 23.22 -62.56 3.92
N ALA A 695 22.27 -62.28 3.02
CA ALA A 695 22.39 -61.17 2.08
C ALA A 695 22.54 -59.81 2.80
N GLN A 696 21.92 -59.62 3.96
CA GLN A 696 22.09 -58.40 4.78
C GLN A 696 23.53 -58.21 5.26
N CYS A 697 24.24 -59.29 5.56
CA CYS A 697 25.59 -59.23 6.07
C CYS A 697 26.55 -59.04 4.89
N ASN A 698 26.36 -59.81 3.83
CA ASN A 698 27.19 -59.81 2.64
C ASN A 698 27.17 -58.48 1.89
N SER A 699 26.09 -57.69 1.96
CA SER A 699 26.00 -56.38 1.32
C SER A 699 27.02 -55.34 1.82
N CYS A 700 27.60 -55.59 2.99
CA CYS A 700 28.66 -54.76 3.58
C CYS A 700 29.95 -55.55 3.80
N HIS A 701 29.85 -56.77 4.32
CA HIS A 701 31.03 -57.55 4.71
C HIS A 701 31.82 -58.15 3.54
N ASN A 702 31.34 -58.05 2.29
CA ASN A 702 32.12 -58.40 1.08
C ASN A 702 32.58 -57.16 0.29
N ASP A 703 32.44 -55.96 0.85
CA ASP A 703 32.80 -54.70 0.22
C ASP A 703 33.93 -54.00 1.00
N SER A 704 35.13 -53.97 0.42
CA SER A 704 36.30 -53.33 1.02
C SER A 704 36.15 -51.81 1.23
N GLY A 705 35.17 -51.18 0.59
CA GLY A 705 34.82 -49.77 0.81
C GLY A 705 33.93 -49.55 2.04
N LYS A 706 33.29 -50.60 2.58
CA LYS A 706 32.34 -50.50 3.71
C LYS A 706 32.88 -51.10 5.01
N VAL A 707 33.83 -52.01 4.93
CA VAL A 707 34.40 -52.70 6.10
C VAL A 707 35.92 -52.74 6.07
N THR A 708 36.53 -52.86 7.25
CA THR A 708 37.99 -53.03 7.37
C THR A 708 38.43 -54.42 6.94
N ALA A 709 39.73 -54.61 6.66
CA ALA A 709 40.31 -55.90 6.30
C ALA A 709 40.06 -57.03 7.33
N ARG A 710 39.83 -56.68 8.60
CA ARG A 710 39.50 -57.66 9.66
C ARG A 710 38.11 -58.29 9.47
N SER A 711 37.19 -57.55 8.87
CA SER A 711 35.77 -57.88 8.76
C SER A 711 35.31 -58.00 7.30
N LEU A 712 36.26 -58.12 6.37
CA LEU A 712 36.05 -58.27 4.94
C LEU A 712 36.07 -59.75 4.56
N ASN A 713 35.17 -60.15 3.67
CA ASN A 713 34.98 -61.52 3.18
C ASN A 713 34.74 -62.52 4.31
N MET A 714 33.86 -62.14 5.25
CA MET A 714 33.52 -62.96 6.40
C MET A 714 32.74 -64.18 5.97
N GLN A 715 33.24 -65.36 6.29
CA GLN A 715 32.65 -66.63 5.89
C GLN A 715 31.82 -67.26 7.00
N VAL A 716 30.82 -68.03 6.60
CA VAL A 716 29.96 -68.82 7.50
C VAL A 716 30.61 -70.17 7.82
N HIS A 717 30.17 -70.78 8.91
CA HIS A 717 30.61 -72.09 9.37
C HIS A 717 30.12 -73.21 8.44
N ASP A 718 30.90 -74.29 8.27
CA ASP A 718 30.48 -75.51 7.58
C ASP A 718 29.49 -76.35 8.42
N GLY A 719 28.29 -76.67 7.90
CA GLY A 719 27.28 -77.47 8.60
C GLY A 719 26.02 -76.72 9.08
N MET A 720 25.28 -77.31 10.04
CA MET A 720 23.83 -77.09 10.31
C MET A 720 23.41 -75.71 10.87
N ALA A 721 24.28 -74.70 10.83
CA ALA A 721 24.01 -73.32 11.23
C ALA A 721 24.86 -72.34 10.41
N ASN A 722 24.78 -72.43 9.08
CA ASN A 722 25.62 -71.71 8.14
C ASN A 722 25.14 -70.28 7.81
N SER A 723 24.53 -69.58 8.78
CA SER A 723 24.11 -68.18 8.58
C SER A 723 24.80 -67.25 9.57
N CYS A 724 25.08 -66.03 9.15
CA CYS A 724 25.67 -64.98 9.98
C CYS A 724 24.82 -64.72 11.23
N GLY A 725 23.49 -64.76 11.08
CA GLY A 725 22.52 -64.53 12.16
C GLY A 725 22.45 -65.64 13.21
N ALA A 726 22.98 -66.84 12.93
CA ALA A 726 23.05 -67.91 13.93
C ALA A 726 24.12 -67.64 15.00
N CYS A 727 25.16 -66.87 14.63
CA CYS A 727 26.30 -66.57 15.50
C CYS A 727 26.31 -65.11 15.96
N HIS A 728 25.73 -64.19 15.20
CA HIS A 728 25.75 -62.77 15.48
C HIS A 728 24.33 -62.18 15.57
N ASP A 729 24.09 -61.38 16.60
CA ASP A 729 22.96 -60.44 16.60
C ASP A 729 23.47 -59.08 16.12
N ALA A 730 23.04 -58.68 14.93
CA ALA A 730 23.44 -57.40 14.34
C ALA A 730 23.14 -56.18 15.22
N HIS A 731 22.21 -56.30 16.17
CA HIS A 731 21.81 -55.24 17.09
C HIS A 731 22.59 -55.27 18.40
N GLY A 732 23.61 -56.12 18.50
CA GLY A 732 24.48 -56.22 19.65
C GLY A 732 23.93 -57.12 20.76
N THR A 733 24.86 -57.63 21.56
CA THR A 733 24.56 -58.45 22.73
C THR A 733 25.44 -58.01 23.89
N GLN A 734 25.25 -58.64 25.06
CA GLN A 734 26.18 -58.46 26.19
C GLN A 734 27.57 -59.06 25.91
N ASN A 735 27.69 -59.95 24.92
CA ASN A 735 28.97 -60.48 24.47
C ASN A 735 29.70 -59.47 23.55
N SER A 736 31.01 -59.59 23.47
CA SER A 736 31.81 -58.78 22.54
C SER A 736 31.56 -59.19 21.08
N PHE A 737 31.80 -58.28 20.14
CA PHE A 737 31.69 -58.55 18.69
C PHE A 737 30.32 -59.10 18.24
N MET A 738 29.23 -58.63 18.86
CA MET A 738 27.85 -58.96 18.47
C MET A 738 27.51 -60.46 18.58
N VAL A 739 28.32 -61.23 19.30
CA VAL A 739 28.16 -62.69 19.40
C VAL A 739 26.84 -63.01 20.13
N ALA A 740 25.99 -63.83 19.52
CA ALA A 740 24.69 -64.21 20.08
C ALA A 740 24.83 -64.72 21.52
N THR A 741 23.90 -64.34 22.40
CA THR A 741 23.90 -64.83 23.80
C THR A 741 23.43 -66.28 23.90
N THR A 742 22.75 -66.78 22.86
CA THR A 742 22.29 -68.16 22.75
C THR A 742 22.53 -68.66 21.32
N MET A 743 23.16 -69.83 21.19
CA MET A 743 23.39 -70.50 19.91
C MET A 743 22.92 -71.95 20.03
N ALA A 744 22.15 -72.44 19.06
CA ALA A 744 21.56 -73.78 19.07
C ALA A 744 20.88 -74.16 20.42
N GLY A 745 20.21 -73.18 21.06
CA GLY A 745 19.51 -73.35 22.35
C GLY A 745 20.42 -73.34 23.58
N ARG A 746 21.74 -73.12 23.45
CA ARG A 746 22.69 -73.05 24.56
C ARG A 746 23.20 -71.63 24.79
N LYS A 747 23.37 -71.24 26.05
CA LYS A 747 23.94 -69.95 26.43
C LYS A 747 25.42 -69.86 26.05
N VAL A 748 25.80 -68.71 25.50
CA VAL A 748 27.17 -68.39 25.09
C VAL A 748 27.69 -67.22 25.89
N ASN A 749 28.90 -67.36 26.43
CA ASN A 749 29.64 -66.32 27.12
C ASN A 749 30.96 -66.04 26.40
N TYR A 750 31.03 -64.90 25.72
CA TYR A 750 32.20 -64.47 24.95
C TYR A 750 32.61 -63.05 25.30
N ASN A 751 33.81 -62.92 25.87
CA ASN A 751 34.37 -61.65 26.32
C ASN A 751 35.30 -60.99 25.29
N GLY A 752 35.53 -61.59 24.12
CA GLY A 752 36.44 -61.08 23.09
C GLY A 752 37.78 -61.82 23.00
N ALA A 753 38.07 -62.74 23.93
CA ALA A 753 39.33 -63.50 23.92
C ALA A 753 39.11 -65.02 23.84
N ASN A 754 38.06 -65.55 24.48
CA ASN A 754 37.93 -66.98 24.74
C ASN A 754 36.77 -67.61 23.95
N PHE A 755 37.05 -68.22 22.80
CA PHE A 755 36.07 -68.97 22.00
C PHE A 755 35.64 -70.29 22.66
N VAL A 756 36.44 -70.79 23.60
CA VAL A 756 36.17 -71.93 24.47
C VAL A 756 36.47 -71.55 25.91
N ASN A 757 35.76 -72.13 26.87
CA ASN A 757 35.99 -71.87 28.29
C ASN A 757 35.78 -73.14 29.15
N ALA A 758 36.25 -73.09 30.40
CA ALA A 758 36.17 -74.22 31.32
C ALA A 758 34.73 -74.57 31.71
N GLN A 759 33.81 -73.60 31.61
CA GLN A 759 32.40 -73.76 31.95
C GLN A 759 31.57 -74.39 30.81
N GLY A 760 32.17 -74.69 29.66
CA GLY A 760 31.48 -75.24 28.49
C GLY A 760 30.46 -74.30 27.85
N THR A 761 30.63 -72.99 28.07
CA THR A 761 29.74 -71.93 27.54
C THR A 761 30.42 -71.09 26.46
N GLY A 762 31.55 -71.54 25.93
CA GLY A 762 32.23 -70.86 24.82
C GLY A 762 31.43 -70.95 23.53
N VAL A 763 31.77 -70.08 22.57
CA VAL A 763 31.14 -70.02 21.24
C VAL A 763 31.18 -71.38 20.55
N CYS A 764 32.35 -72.03 20.48
CA CYS A 764 32.49 -73.32 19.80
C CYS A 764 31.74 -74.44 20.53
N GLN A 765 31.79 -74.42 21.87
CA GLN A 765 31.13 -75.38 22.77
C GLN A 765 29.60 -75.24 22.79
N ALA A 766 29.02 -74.27 22.09
CA ALA A 766 27.57 -74.21 21.91
C ALA A 766 27.09 -75.12 20.76
N CYS A 767 27.92 -75.30 19.72
CA CYS A 767 27.52 -75.91 18.45
C CYS A 767 28.24 -77.22 18.12
N HIS A 768 29.51 -77.40 18.53
CA HIS A 768 30.30 -78.59 18.25
C HIS A 768 29.62 -79.87 18.78
N THR A 769 28.98 -80.66 17.94
CA THR A 769 28.26 -81.88 18.37
C THR A 769 28.82 -83.16 17.78
N SER A 770 29.58 -83.04 16.68
CA SER A 770 30.16 -84.16 15.92
C SER A 770 31.65 -83.98 15.64
N THR A 771 32.27 -82.95 16.21
CA THR A 771 33.72 -82.68 16.07
C THR A 771 34.52 -83.57 17.02
N GLY A 772 35.81 -83.77 16.71
CA GLY A 772 36.71 -84.49 17.61
C GLY A 772 37.07 -83.73 18.89
N TYR A 773 36.80 -82.41 18.94
CA TYR A 773 37.21 -81.51 20.02
C TYR A 773 36.17 -80.44 20.35
N TYR A 774 36.17 -80.00 21.62
CA TYR A 774 35.29 -78.98 22.21
C TYR A 774 33.79 -79.24 22.02
N LEU A 775 33.37 -80.48 22.28
CA LEU A 775 31.98 -80.90 22.16
C LEU A 775 31.03 -80.04 23.02
N ALA A 776 29.76 -80.03 22.62
CA ALA A 776 28.83 -79.04 23.11
C ALA A 776 28.47 -79.26 24.58
N GLY A 777 28.66 -78.21 25.41
CA GLY A 777 28.57 -78.31 26.86
C GLY A 777 29.77 -79.00 27.55
N GLY A 778 30.81 -79.36 26.79
CA GLY A 778 32.06 -79.91 27.30
C GLY A 778 33.04 -78.84 27.77
N GLY A 779 33.94 -79.19 28.70
CA GLY A 779 34.98 -78.31 29.23
C GLY A 779 36.16 -78.10 28.28
N LEU A 780 37.29 -77.59 28.80
CA LEU A 780 38.53 -77.49 28.05
C LEU A 780 39.21 -78.87 27.92
N GLU A 781 39.71 -79.16 26.74
CA GLU A 781 40.46 -80.38 26.43
C GLU A 781 41.97 -80.08 26.34
N ALA A 782 42.83 -81.04 26.69
CA ALA A 782 44.28 -80.84 26.73
C ALA A 782 44.98 -80.93 25.36
N THR A 783 44.34 -81.57 24.38
CA THR A 783 44.94 -81.99 23.10
C THR A 783 44.60 -81.06 21.93
N HIS A 784 43.95 -79.92 22.19
CA HIS A 784 43.60 -78.93 21.17
C HIS A 784 43.92 -77.51 21.67
N PRO A 785 44.39 -76.58 20.80
CA PRO A 785 44.62 -75.19 21.20
C PRO A 785 43.36 -74.49 21.72
N THR A 786 43.45 -73.90 22.92
CA THR A 786 42.35 -73.17 23.59
C THR A 786 42.32 -71.67 23.26
N GLU A 787 43.37 -71.16 22.61
CA GLU A 787 43.56 -69.76 22.26
C GLU A 787 44.02 -69.62 20.81
N GLY A 788 43.87 -68.42 20.23
CA GLY A 788 44.35 -68.14 18.88
C GLY A 788 43.60 -68.89 17.77
N CYS A 789 42.39 -69.39 18.03
CA CYS A 789 41.59 -70.18 17.09
C CYS A 789 41.47 -69.51 15.71
N LEU A 790 41.26 -68.19 15.68
CA LEU A 790 41.09 -67.40 14.46
C LEU A 790 42.39 -66.77 13.92
N THR A 791 43.42 -66.63 14.75
CA THR A 791 44.66 -65.90 14.41
C THR A 791 45.79 -66.83 13.93
N SER A 792 45.62 -68.14 14.09
CA SER A 792 46.67 -69.15 13.84
C SER A 792 46.57 -69.83 12.47
N ASN A 793 45.77 -69.31 11.54
CA ASN A 793 45.43 -69.94 10.24
C ASN A 793 44.71 -71.30 10.31
N CYS A 794 44.37 -71.83 11.49
CA CYS A 794 43.70 -73.13 11.63
C CYS A 794 42.20 -73.03 11.37
N HIS A 795 41.53 -72.00 11.91
CA HIS A 795 40.11 -71.74 11.68
C HIS A 795 39.89 -70.27 11.23
N PRO A 796 40.36 -69.90 10.02
CA PRO A 796 40.23 -68.53 9.55
C PRO A 796 38.77 -68.16 9.30
N HIS A 797 38.42 -66.91 9.61
CA HIS A 797 37.08 -66.35 9.41
C HIS A 797 37.01 -65.41 8.18
N ASN A 798 38.12 -65.19 7.45
CA ASN A 798 38.25 -64.12 6.44
C ASN A 798 39.09 -64.48 5.18
N THR A 799 39.20 -65.76 4.81
CA THR A 799 40.00 -66.18 3.64
C THR A 799 39.16 -66.27 2.38
N ALA A 800 39.58 -65.72 1.23
CA ALA A 800 38.77 -65.64 0.00
C ALA A 800 38.37 -66.99 -0.68
N GLY A 801 38.58 -68.16 -0.06
CA GLY A 801 38.59 -69.47 -0.73
C GLY A 801 37.62 -70.57 -0.25
N GLY A 802 36.61 -70.34 0.61
CA GLY A 802 35.71 -71.45 1.02
C GLY A 802 34.79 -71.23 2.23
N VAL A 803 34.44 -72.29 2.96
CA VAL A 803 33.73 -72.24 4.26
C VAL A 803 34.72 -71.93 5.39
N ALA A 804 34.35 -71.08 6.35
CA ALA A 804 35.15 -70.89 7.55
C ALA A 804 34.99 -72.10 8.47
N PHE A 805 36.00 -72.39 9.30
CA PHE A 805 35.94 -73.45 10.32
C PHE A 805 35.81 -74.90 9.80
N ALA A 806 36.31 -75.22 8.59
CA ALA A 806 36.28 -76.59 8.07
C ALA A 806 37.16 -77.58 8.88
N PRO A 807 36.75 -78.85 9.05
CA PRO A 807 37.58 -79.88 9.67
C PRO A 807 38.74 -80.30 8.75
N SER A 808 39.96 -80.05 9.21
CA SER A 808 41.26 -80.65 8.82
C SER A 808 41.70 -80.57 7.34
N GLY A 809 42.77 -79.80 7.11
CA GLY A 809 43.78 -80.14 6.11
C GLY A 809 44.92 -80.95 6.73
N ASP A 810 45.82 -81.47 5.89
CA ASP A 810 47.10 -82.06 6.33
C ASP A 810 47.89 -81.09 7.22
N CYS A 811 48.81 -81.58 8.05
CA CYS A 811 49.57 -80.77 9.01
C CYS A 811 50.16 -79.47 8.40
N ASP A 812 50.57 -79.54 7.14
CA ASP A 812 51.17 -78.45 6.39
C ASP A 812 50.20 -77.28 6.13
N SER A 813 48.88 -77.49 6.16
CA SER A 813 47.91 -76.40 6.05
C SER A 813 47.99 -75.44 7.24
N CYS A 814 48.33 -75.97 8.42
CA CYS A 814 48.45 -75.21 9.66
C CYS A 814 49.91 -74.82 9.95
N HIS A 815 50.87 -75.72 9.71
CA HIS A 815 52.28 -75.56 10.08
C HIS A 815 53.20 -75.08 8.95
N GLY A 816 52.73 -75.14 7.70
CA GLY A 816 53.51 -74.81 6.51
C GLY A 816 54.58 -75.85 6.18
N TYR A 817 55.06 -75.80 4.93
CA TYR A 817 56.12 -76.68 4.45
C TYR A 817 57.20 -75.87 3.70
N PRO A 818 58.46 -75.86 4.17
CA PRO A 818 58.89 -76.28 5.52
C PRO A 818 58.45 -75.28 6.62
N PRO A 819 58.37 -75.69 7.90
CA PRO A 819 58.13 -74.77 9.02
C PRO A 819 59.35 -73.86 9.27
N MET A 820 59.12 -72.56 9.47
CA MET A 820 60.15 -71.50 9.52
C MET A 820 60.32 -70.89 10.93
N PRO A 821 61.54 -70.52 11.36
CA PRO A 821 61.81 -69.90 12.67
C PRO A 821 61.12 -68.52 12.85
N ARG A 822 60.75 -68.16 14.09
CA ARG A 822 59.90 -66.98 14.42
C ARG A 822 60.64 -65.65 14.51
N ASN A 823 61.97 -65.61 14.59
CA ASN A 823 62.73 -64.36 14.68
C ASN A 823 64.01 -64.35 13.83
N VAL A 824 63.88 -64.20 12.51
CA VAL A 824 65.02 -64.04 11.58
C VAL A 824 64.92 -62.71 10.87
N ALA A 825 65.84 -61.78 11.20
CA ALA A 825 65.90 -60.48 10.55
C ALA A 825 66.25 -60.64 9.05
N GLY A 826 65.44 -60.04 8.17
CA GLY A 826 65.69 -60.02 6.73
C GLY A 826 65.28 -61.28 5.95
N LEU A 827 64.67 -62.27 6.59
CA LEU A 827 64.16 -63.46 5.91
C LEU A 827 62.75 -63.20 5.36
N THR A 828 62.56 -63.37 4.05
CA THR A 828 61.25 -63.35 3.38
C THR A 828 60.95 -64.76 2.89
N PHE A 829 59.75 -65.29 3.12
CA PHE A 829 59.25 -66.59 2.63
C PHE A 829 57.74 -66.50 2.38
N GLY A 830 57.10 -67.57 1.90
CA GLY A 830 55.66 -67.58 1.62
C GLY A 830 55.30 -66.81 0.35
N THR A 831 56.25 -66.68 -0.58
CA THR A 831 56.09 -65.97 -1.87
C THR A 831 56.47 -66.90 -3.02
N MET A 832 55.96 -66.63 -4.23
CA MET A 832 56.21 -67.45 -5.42
C MET A 832 57.72 -67.61 -5.68
N GLY A 833 58.19 -68.86 -5.79
CA GLY A 833 59.62 -69.18 -5.94
C GLY A 833 60.46 -69.04 -4.67
N ASN A 834 59.82 -68.90 -3.50
CA ASN A 834 60.49 -68.67 -2.23
C ASN A 834 59.69 -69.24 -1.04
N TRP A 835 59.72 -70.57 -0.92
CA TRP A 835 59.01 -71.40 0.06
C TRP A 835 57.55 -70.99 0.20
N THR A 836 56.79 -71.19 -0.87
CA THR A 836 55.41 -70.67 -1.03
C THR A 836 54.45 -71.12 0.06
N SER A 837 54.60 -72.35 0.57
CA SER A 837 53.76 -72.93 1.62
C SER A 837 54.34 -72.79 3.02
N ALA A 838 55.49 -72.13 3.20
CA ALA A 838 56.13 -72.03 4.51
C ALA A 838 55.33 -71.14 5.48
N LYS A 839 55.30 -71.55 6.75
CA LYS A 839 54.68 -70.79 7.86
C LYS A 839 55.61 -70.83 9.05
N PHE A 840 55.41 -69.89 9.98
CA PHE A 840 56.19 -69.88 11.21
C PHE A 840 55.92 -71.13 12.07
N GLU A 841 56.98 -71.71 12.62
CA GLU A 841 56.94 -72.81 13.58
C GLU A 841 56.12 -72.41 14.82
N SER A 842 55.57 -73.38 15.55
CA SER A 842 54.76 -73.11 16.76
C SER A 842 55.50 -73.29 18.07
N TYR A 843 56.81 -73.54 18.01
CA TYR A 843 57.74 -73.75 19.13
C TYR A 843 59.11 -73.18 18.74
N SER A 844 59.90 -72.70 19.71
CA SER A 844 61.25 -72.16 19.46
C SER A 844 62.25 -73.29 19.20
N GLY A 845 63.18 -73.06 18.27
CA GLY A 845 64.37 -73.90 18.12
C GLY A 845 64.18 -75.14 17.23
N GLY A 846 63.18 -75.17 16.35
CA GLY A 846 62.88 -76.34 15.52
C GLY A 846 63.43 -76.31 14.10
N GLY A 847 63.50 -75.12 13.49
CA GLY A 847 63.53 -74.99 12.03
C GLY A 847 64.59 -74.07 11.43
N GLY A 848 65.59 -73.62 12.19
CA GLY A 848 66.61 -72.66 11.71
C GLY A 848 67.31 -73.07 10.40
N ALA A 849 67.50 -74.38 10.16
CA ALA A 849 68.11 -74.90 8.94
C ALA A 849 67.18 -74.88 7.72
N HIS A 850 65.85 -74.89 7.91
CA HIS A 850 64.87 -74.82 6.80
C HIS A 850 64.94 -73.49 6.04
N ALA A 851 65.42 -72.44 6.68
CA ALA A 851 65.59 -71.11 6.08
C ALA A 851 66.81 -71.02 5.12
N VAL A 852 67.56 -72.10 4.92
CA VAL A 852 68.74 -72.15 4.07
C VAL A 852 68.42 -72.89 2.78
N ALA A 853 68.50 -72.20 1.63
CA ALA A 853 68.18 -72.77 0.32
C ALA A 853 69.03 -73.99 -0.07
N ALA A 854 70.24 -74.09 0.47
CA ALA A 854 71.12 -75.24 0.29
C ALA A 854 70.72 -76.46 1.14
N HIS A 855 69.84 -76.27 2.14
CA HIS A 855 69.35 -77.33 3.02
C HIS A 855 67.91 -77.75 2.65
N VAL A 856 67.02 -76.78 2.44
CA VAL A 856 65.70 -77.01 1.84
C VAL A 856 65.53 -76.08 0.66
N THR A 857 65.27 -76.64 -0.52
CA THR A 857 65.14 -75.85 -1.75
C THR A 857 63.97 -74.86 -1.66
N LYS A 858 64.09 -73.70 -2.30
CA LYS A 858 63.04 -72.66 -2.29
C LYS A 858 61.74 -73.08 -2.98
N ASP A 859 61.81 -74.10 -3.84
CA ASP A 859 60.66 -74.63 -4.56
C ASP A 859 59.99 -75.81 -3.83
N ALA A 860 60.50 -76.17 -2.65
CA ALA A 860 59.95 -77.22 -1.80
C ALA A 860 58.48 -76.91 -1.46
N LYS A 861 57.61 -77.88 -1.70
CA LYS A 861 56.16 -77.80 -1.46
C LYS A 861 55.66 -79.02 -0.71
N ALA A 862 54.57 -78.87 0.03
CA ALA A 862 53.98 -79.95 0.84
C ALA A 862 53.76 -81.26 0.07
N SER A 863 53.41 -81.19 -1.22
CA SER A 863 53.23 -82.37 -2.07
C SER A 863 54.50 -83.19 -2.30
N ASP A 864 55.70 -82.63 -2.04
CA ASP A 864 56.97 -83.34 -2.15
C ASP A 864 57.19 -84.30 -0.96
N GLY A 865 56.32 -84.25 0.06
CA GLY A 865 56.33 -85.13 1.22
C GLY A 865 57.64 -85.06 2.00
N TRP A 866 58.22 -86.21 2.35
CA TRP A 866 59.50 -86.25 3.08
C TRP A 866 60.72 -86.28 2.17
N THR A 867 60.55 -86.26 0.85
CA THR A 867 61.63 -86.47 -0.12
C THR A 867 62.77 -85.46 0.01
N ASN A 868 62.45 -84.19 0.27
CA ASN A 868 63.43 -83.13 0.48
C ASN A 868 64.25 -83.31 1.77
N CYS A 869 63.78 -84.13 2.71
CA CYS A 869 64.40 -84.34 4.02
C CYS A 869 65.08 -85.71 4.12
N THR A 870 64.50 -86.76 3.54
CA THR A 870 64.95 -88.15 3.71
C THR A 870 66.21 -88.50 2.94
N MET A 871 66.67 -87.63 2.03
CA MET A 871 67.99 -87.76 1.39
C MET A 871 69.12 -87.75 2.43
N CYS A 872 68.94 -87.05 3.55
CA CYS A 872 69.94 -86.97 4.61
C CYS A 872 69.41 -87.42 5.98
N HIS A 873 68.08 -87.54 6.16
CA HIS A 873 67.45 -87.91 7.43
C HIS A 873 66.70 -89.25 7.37
N VAL A 874 67.03 -90.18 8.28
CA VAL A 874 66.63 -91.60 8.13
C VAL A 874 65.22 -91.97 8.60
N GLU A 875 64.53 -91.10 9.35
CA GLU A 875 63.26 -91.45 10.01
C GLU A 875 62.00 -90.81 9.40
N GLY A 876 62.15 -89.85 8.47
CA GLY A 876 61.03 -89.21 7.77
C GLY A 876 59.83 -88.85 8.67
N ALA A 877 58.65 -89.34 8.32
CA ALA A 877 57.40 -89.12 9.05
C ALA A 877 57.41 -89.68 10.49
N ALA A 878 58.11 -90.79 10.75
CA ALA A 878 58.14 -91.44 12.07
C ALA A 878 58.87 -90.57 13.11
N ALA A 879 59.75 -89.70 12.63
CA ALA A 879 60.49 -88.72 13.39
C ALA A 879 59.69 -87.45 13.71
N HIS A 880 58.47 -87.29 13.18
CA HIS A 880 57.65 -86.09 13.32
C HIS A 880 56.21 -86.48 13.67
N ALA A 881 56.02 -87.05 14.87
CA ALA A 881 54.73 -87.53 15.33
C ALA A 881 53.75 -86.37 15.60
N LYS A 882 52.54 -86.52 15.05
CA LYS A 882 51.54 -85.46 14.89
C LYS A 882 50.66 -85.32 16.13
N ALA A 883 51.15 -84.66 17.19
CA ALA A 883 50.38 -84.36 18.39
C ALA A 883 50.23 -82.85 18.62
N LEU A 884 49.01 -82.38 18.88
CA LEU A 884 48.69 -80.99 19.14
C LEU A 884 48.34 -80.75 20.61
N PRO A 885 48.64 -79.56 21.16
CA PRO A 885 49.45 -78.51 20.55
C PRO A 885 50.95 -78.89 20.55
N VAL A 886 51.66 -78.70 19.42
CA VAL A 886 53.07 -79.13 19.24
C VAL A 886 54.00 -78.62 20.34
N LYS A 887 53.75 -77.41 20.87
CA LYS A 887 54.52 -76.83 21.99
C LYS A 887 54.55 -77.71 23.26
N ASN A 888 53.53 -78.55 23.46
CA ASN A 888 53.41 -79.46 24.60
C ASN A 888 53.93 -80.87 24.28
N HIS A 889 54.29 -81.10 23.02
CA HIS A 889 54.65 -82.39 22.46
C HIS A 889 55.92 -82.29 21.61
N ILE A 890 56.83 -81.38 21.98
CA ILE A 890 58.07 -81.15 21.24
C ILE A 890 58.92 -82.43 21.21
N GLU A 891 58.73 -83.30 22.21
CA GLU A 891 59.35 -84.59 22.28
C GLU A 891 59.03 -85.54 21.10
N ASN A 892 57.95 -85.26 20.38
CA ASN A 892 57.51 -86.05 19.24
C ASN A 892 58.18 -85.65 17.91
N VAL A 893 59.08 -84.66 17.92
CA VAL A 893 59.87 -84.22 16.76
C VAL A 893 61.34 -84.55 17.01
N SER A 894 61.89 -85.55 16.32
CA SER A 894 63.29 -85.98 16.42
C SER A 894 63.93 -86.06 15.04
N VAL A 895 65.05 -85.38 14.79
CA VAL A 895 65.75 -85.46 13.51
C VAL A 895 66.95 -86.39 13.66
N LYS A 896 67.07 -87.43 12.83
CA LYS A 896 68.26 -88.30 12.79
C LYS A 896 68.92 -88.23 11.43
N LEU A 897 70.23 -88.02 11.39
CA LEU A 897 71.00 -88.05 10.14
C LEU A 897 71.38 -89.49 9.77
N ASP A 898 71.43 -89.79 8.48
CA ASP A 898 72.08 -90.98 7.98
C ASP A 898 73.60 -90.94 8.24
N GLN A 899 74.13 -92.03 8.82
CA GLN A 899 75.55 -92.14 9.13
C GLN A 899 76.42 -92.12 7.87
N GLN A 900 75.91 -92.53 6.71
CA GLN A 900 76.71 -92.57 5.47
C GLN A 900 77.19 -91.19 5.00
N TYR A 901 76.53 -90.11 5.45
CA TYR A 901 76.87 -88.73 5.11
C TYR A 901 77.64 -87.99 6.23
N ARG A 902 78.10 -88.72 7.25
CA ARG A 902 78.89 -88.19 8.37
C ARG A 902 80.40 -88.32 8.08
N LEU A 903 81.13 -87.20 8.04
CA LEU A 903 82.59 -87.16 7.77
C LEU A 903 83.48 -87.11 9.03
N SER A 904 82.93 -87.21 10.25
CA SER A 904 83.69 -87.21 11.52
C SER A 904 82.95 -87.91 12.66
N ASP A 905 83.66 -88.72 13.44
CA ASP A 905 83.18 -89.38 14.67
C ASP A 905 83.41 -88.53 15.94
N GLU A 906 84.02 -87.34 15.83
CA GLU A 906 84.27 -86.47 16.98
C GLU A 906 82.96 -86.09 17.70
N ALA A 907 83.05 -85.97 19.03
CA ALA A 907 81.93 -85.63 19.89
C ALA A 907 81.41 -84.23 19.54
N PHE A 908 80.15 -84.17 19.16
CA PHE A 908 79.39 -82.97 18.83
C PHE A 908 79.51 -81.90 19.94
N MET A 909 79.88 -80.66 19.62
CA MET A 909 79.92 -79.60 20.63
C MET A 909 78.53 -79.02 21.00
N ALA A 910 77.49 -79.21 20.19
CA ALA A 910 76.09 -78.96 20.60
C ALA A 910 75.11 -79.53 19.56
N TYR A 911 74.54 -80.71 19.82
CA TYR A 911 73.34 -81.17 19.11
C TYR A 911 72.17 -80.78 20.00
N THR A 912 71.37 -79.80 19.60
CA THR A 912 70.26 -79.31 20.43
C THR A 912 68.90 -79.48 19.79
N GLY A 913 68.79 -80.06 18.58
CA GLY A 913 67.52 -80.66 18.17
C GLY A 913 67.13 -81.69 19.23
N ALA A 914 65.83 -81.90 19.45
CA ALA A 914 65.30 -82.82 20.47
C ALA A 914 65.98 -84.20 20.38
N LYS A 915 67.06 -84.35 21.16
CA LYS A 915 67.75 -85.60 21.34
C LYS A 915 66.97 -86.32 22.41
N LEU A 916 66.60 -87.57 22.15
CA LEU A 916 66.12 -88.45 23.20
C LEU A 916 67.30 -88.68 24.17
N VAL A 917 67.37 -87.85 25.21
CA VAL A 917 68.23 -88.06 26.37
C VAL A 917 67.27 -88.56 27.44
N THR A 918 67.56 -89.70 28.07
CA THR A 918 66.69 -90.35 29.08
C THR A 918 65.91 -89.34 29.94
N GLY A 919 64.63 -89.11 29.61
CA GLY A 919 63.84 -87.96 30.11
C GLY A 919 63.14 -87.16 28.99
N ALA A 920 62.76 -85.91 29.30
CA ALA A 920 62.09 -84.98 28.37
C ALA A 920 63.08 -84.37 27.34
N ASN A 921 62.61 -84.16 26.11
CA ASN A 921 63.43 -83.58 25.04
C ASN A 921 63.72 -82.10 25.31
N GLN A 922 64.99 -81.68 25.24
CA GLN A 922 65.39 -80.28 25.34
C GLN A 922 65.34 -79.61 23.95
N THR A 923 64.75 -78.41 23.84
CA THR A 923 64.60 -77.64 22.60
C THR A 923 65.86 -76.85 22.24
N GLY A 924 66.20 -76.80 20.95
CA GLY A 924 67.20 -75.92 20.35
C GLY A 924 67.44 -76.31 18.88
N SER A 925 67.84 -75.40 17.99
CA SER A 925 67.88 -75.76 16.56
C SER A 925 69.08 -76.60 16.16
N CYS A 926 68.98 -77.20 14.98
CA CYS A 926 70.10 -77.47 14.07
C CYS A 926 70.82 -76.17 13.67
N PHE A 927 71.33 -75.44 14.66
CA PHE A 927 72.14 -74.24 14.50
C PHE A 927 73.60 -74.65 14.32
N ASN A 928 74.30 -74.00 13.39
CA ASN A 928 75.76 -74.05 13.28
C ASN A 928 76.37 -75.36 12.75
N VAL A 929 75.68 -76.08 11.86
CA VAL A 929 76.19 -77.32 11.26
C VAL A 929 76.35 -77.15 9.75
N ASN A 930 77.59 -77.09 9.25
CA ASN A 930 77.82 -77.22 7.81
C ASN A 930 77.40 -78.64 7.35
N CYS A 931 77.11 -78.84 6.06
CA CYS A 931 76.65 -80.12 5.48
C CYS A 931 77.53 -81.35 5.82
N HIS A 932 78.71 -81.13 6.41
CA HIS A 932 79.70 -82.12 6.81
C HIS A 932 80.25 -81.93 8.24
N PHE A 933 79.50 -81.32 9.16
CA PHE A 933 79.82 -81.21 10.60
C PHE A 933 81.10 -80.41 10.97
N ARG A 934 81.25 -79.20 10.42
CA ARG A 934 82.18 -78.15 10.95
C ARG A 934 81.38 -76.97 11.51
N GLN A 935 81.93 -76.24 12.48
CA GLN A 935 81.31 -75.05 13.10
C GLN A 935 81.05 -73.95 12.06
N THR A 936 79.83 -73.41 11.98
CA THR A 936 79.46 -72.26 11.12
C THR A 936 78.98 -71.05 11.93
N GLN A 937 78.78 -69.91 11.24
CA GLN A 937 78.16 -68.69 11.78
C GLN A 937 76.67 -68.94 12.18
N PRO A 938 76.13 -68.25 13.20
CA PRO A 938 74.73 -68.37 13.63
C PRO A 938 73.72 -67.99 12.54
N TRP A 939 72.72 -68.85 12.31
CA TRP A 939 71.65 -68.63 11.31
C TRP A 939 70.34 -68.06 11.89
N SER A 940 70.15 -68.07 13.22
CA SER A 940 69.08 -67.33 13.91
C SER A 940 69.46 -67.04 15.37
N THR A 941 68.75 -66.09 16.00
CA THR A 941 68.97 -65.64 17.37
C THR A 941 68.03 -66.27 18.41
N GLU A 942 67.08 -67.13 17.98
CA GLU A 942 66.19 -67.86 18.90
C GLU A 942 66.95 -69.00 19.58
N LYS A 943 66.75 -69.18 20.89
CA LYS A 943 67.31 -70.30 21.66
C LYS A 943 66.24 -71.32 21.95
#